data_AF-A0A8C8I9L5-F1
#
_entry.id   AF-A0A8C8I9L5-F1
#
_cell.length_a   1.000
_cell.length_b   1.000
_cell.length_c   1.000
_cell.angle_alpha   90.00
_cell.angle_beta   90.00
_cell.angle_gamma   90.00
#
_symmetry.space_group_name_H-M   'P 1'
#
loop_
_entity.id
_entity.type
_entity.pdbx_description
1 polymer ?
#
loop_
_entity_poly.entity_id
_entity_poly.type
_entity_poly.pdbx_seq_one_letter_code
_entity_poly.pdbx_strand_id
1 'polypeptide(L)'
;MLMARDTSRDETQKLHKKWLKHQAFMAELSQNKEWLEKIEREGQQLIQEKPELSPVVRRKLGEIRECWQDLESTTQAKARQLFEANRADLLVQSYTSLDHRLHQLEGQLCYVDQGQDLTSVNKQLKKLQTMECQMEEWYKEVGELQVAAASIPQQGQVMETVGERQAAVETRIVRLIEPLKERRRILLASKEVHQVGRDLEDEILWVQERLPAATSQEHGSSLQAVQHLMKKNQTLQRELQGHRASVEDVLERANVIASIRSPEADCVRAGLEQLSGLWGLLWAETERRQLVLDAMYQAQQYYFDTAEVEAWLSEQELHMMNEEKGKDEPSTLQLLKKHLVLEQTIEDYAETIGLLSQQCRQLLEMGHPDSEQISKCQSQMDRLYVSLKDLVEERKSRLEQQYWLYQLNHEVDELEQWIAEREVVASSPELGQDFEHVTILQEKFTEFASETGSLGQERVTAVNQMVDELIDYGHAEAATIAEWKDGVNEAWADLLELMETRAQMLAASHQLHKFFTDCREILAQIDDKQRRLPEVRARQGGTANTSTLQRLMHSFEHDIQLLVTQVRQLQESAGQLRTIYAGQKAEAIADREQEVMHCWKELLTSCEECRVQITTATDKLRFFGVVRDQIMWMDSIISQIGTGDNPRYMSGHGCVTLCSSPSLSAFPTAI
;
A
#
# COMPACT_ATOMS: atom_id res chain seq x y z
N MET A 1 -49.16 -90.98 -42.38
CA MET A 1 -47.99 -91.36 -43.19
C MET A 1 -47.36 -92.58 -42.57
N LEU A 2 -47.19 -93.62 -43.38
CA LEU A 2 -46.78 -94.96 -42.97
C LEU A 2 -45.31 -94.95 -42.51
N MET A 3 -45.11 -95.41 -41.28
CA MET A 3 -43.80 -95.76 -40.73
C MET A 3 -43.16 -96.83 -41.62
N ALA A 4 -42.10 -96.47 -42.35
CA ALA A 4 -41.20 -97.43 -42.94
C ALA A 4 -40.56 -98.22 -41.78
N ARG A 5 -41.02 -99.44 -41.55
CA ARG A 5 -40.39 -100.37 -40.61
C ARG A 5 -38.98 -100.66 -41.13
N ASP A 6 -37.97 -100.35 -40.32
CA ASP A 6 -36.56 -100.67 -40.50
C ASP A 6 -36.36 -102.13 -40.90
N THR A 7 -36.28 -102.40 -42.21
CA THR A 7 -35.85 -103.70 -42.72
C THR A 7 -34.37 -103.95 -42.41
N SER A 8 -33.56 -102.89 -42.32
CA SER A 8 -32.14 -102.96 -41.96
C SER A 8 -31.96 -103.43 -40.51
N ARG A 9 -32.70 -102.86 -39.54
CA ARG A 9 -32.59 -103.22 -38.10
C ARG A 9 -32.93 -104.68 -37.83
N ASP A 10 -33.86 -105.25 -38.59
CA ASP A 10 -34.19 -106.67 -38.50
C ASP A 10 -33.05 -107.55 -39.06
N GLU A 11 -32.34 -107.09 -40.09
CA GLU A 11 -31.17 -107.78 -40.65
C GLU A 11 -29.94 -107.69 -39.73
N THR A 12 -29.71 -106.54 -39.11
CA THR A 12 -28.63 -106.32 -38.16
C THR A 12 -28.82 -107.14 -36.88
N GLN A 13 -30.04 -107.17 -36.33
CA GLN A 13 -30.38 -108.02 -35.20
C GLN A 13 -30.27 -109.51 -35.54
N LYS A 14 -30.61 -109.91 -36.77
CA LYS A 14 -30.39 -111.29 -37.24
C LYS A 14 -28.90 -111.60 -37.30
N LEU A 15 -28.06 -110.69 -37.77
CA LEU A 15 -26.60 -110.87 -37.90
C LEU A 15 -25.93 -110.91 -36.52
N HIS A 16 -26.33 -110.04 -35.60
CA HIS A 16 -25.89 -110.05 -34.21
C HIS A 16 -26.30 -111.33 -33.46
N LYS A 17 -27.55 -111.78 -33.62
CA LYS A 17 -28.01 -113.06 -33.05
C LYS A 17 -27.26 -114.25 -33.66
N LYS A 18 -26.91 -114.19 -34.95
CA LYS A 18 -26.07 -115.22 -35.59
C LYS A 18 -24.66 -115.23 -35.01
N TRP A 19 -24.05 -114.07 -34.76
CA TRP A 19 -22.75 -113.96 -34.10
C TRP A 19 -22.79 -114.53 -32.67
N LEU A 20 -23.76 -114.12 -31.83
CA LEU A 20 -23.91 -114.62 -30.47
C LEU A 20 -24.11 -116.14 -30.41
N LYS A 21 -24.94 -116.68 -31.32
CA LYS A 21 -25.11 -118.14 -31.46
C LYS A 21 -23.82 -118.83 -31.87
N HIS A 22 -23.05 -118.24 -32.79
CA HIS A 22 -21.76 -118.78 -33.23
C HIS A 22 -20.69 -118.68 -32.13
N GLN A 23 -20.73 -117.64 -31.30
CA GLN A 23 -19.88 -117.48 -30.12
C GLN A 23 -20.19 -118.55 -29.06
N ALA A 24 -21.48 -118.82 -28.81
CA ALA A 24 -21.90 -119.92 -27.95
C ALA A 24 -21.45 -121.27 -28.51
N PHE A 25 -21.60 -121.49 -29.82
CA PHE A 25 -21.11 -122.69 -30.50
C PHE A 25 -19.58 -122.85 -30.37
N MET A 26 -18.81 -121.76 -30.48
CA MET A 26 -17.36 -121.79 -30.26
C MET A 26 -16.99 -122.15 -28.82
N ALA A 27 -17.75 -121.66 -27.82
CA ALA A 27 -17.57 -122.02 -26.43
C ALA A 27 -17.88 -123.52 -26.19
N GLU A 28 -18.96 -124.03 -26.78
CA GLU A 28 -19.28 -125.47 -26.77
C GLU A 28 -18.19 -126.31 -27.46
N LEU A 29 -17.67 -125.84 -28.61
CA LEU A 29 -16.58 -126.49 -29.33
C LEU A 29 -15.30 -126.55 -28.49
N SER A 30 -15.02 -125.49 -27.71
CA SER A 30 -13.88 -125.46 -26.78
C SER A 30 -14.02 -126.46 -25.62
N GLN A 31 -15.25 -126.66 -25.11
CA GLN A 31 -15.52 -127.68 -24.07
C GLN A 31 -15.43 -129.10 -24.63
N ASN A 32 -15.88 -129.32 -25.86
CA ASN A 32 -15.82 -130.62 -26.54
C ASN A 32 -14.39 -131.06 -26.90
N LYS A 33 -13.42 -130.14 -26.86
CA LYS A 33 -11.99 -130.47 -27.02
C LYS A 33 -11.51 -131.47 -25.96
N GLU A 34 -12.01 -131.36 -24.72
CA GLU A 34 -11.69 -132.30 -23.64
C GLU A 34 -12.18 -133.72 -23.95
N TRP A 35 -13.28 -133.85 -24.69
CA TRP A 35 -13.82 -135.13 -25.12
C TRP A 35 -12.93 -135.80 -26.18
N LEU A 36 -12.34 -134.99 -27.08
CA LEU A 36 -11.38 -135.47 -28.08
C LEU A 36 -10.08 -135.96 -27.41
N GLU A 37 -9.57 -135.23 -26.40
CA GLU A 37 -8.43 -135.67 -25.58
C GLU A 37 -8.71 -136.96 -24.79
N LYS A 38 -9.97 -137.16 -24.38
CA LYS A 38 -10.41 -138.40 -23.71
C LYS A 38 -10.45 -139.58 -24.69
N ILE A 39 -11.01 -139.40 -25.89
CA ILE A 39 -11.02 -140.42 -26.95
C ILE A 39 -9.61 -140.77 -27.41
N GLU A 40 -8.70 -139.78 -27.45
CA GLU A 40 -7.29 -140.05 -27.73
C GLU A 40 -6.64 -140.91 -26.66
N ARG A 41 -6.90 -140.65 -25.37
CA ARG A 41 -6.40 -141.48 -24.28
C ARG A 41 -6.98 -142.90 -24.31
N GLU A 42 -8.29 -143.02 -24.49
CA GLU A 42 -8.97 -144.32 -24.60
C GLU A 42 -8.50 -145.09 -25.84
N GLY A 43 -8.31 -144.41 -26.97
CA GLY A 43 -7.75 -145.00 -28.19
C GLY A 43 -6.29 -145.41 -28.04
N GLN A 44 -5.47 -144.65 -27.32
CA GLN A 44 -4.09 -145.02 -26.97
C GLN A 44 -4.06 -146.23 -26.02
N GLN A 45 -4.97 -146.31 -25.05
CA GLN A 45 -5.14 -147.50 -24.19
C GLN A 45 -5.57 -148.72 -25.02
N LEU A 46 -6.52 -148.59 -25.94
CA LEU A 46 -6.95 -149.67 -26.82
C LEU A 46 -5.81 -150.21 -27.71
N ILE A 47 -4.90 -149.33 -28.14
CA ILE A 47 -3.69 -149.69 -28.88
C ILE A 47 -2.70 -150.48 -28.00
N GLN A 48 -2.61 -150.17 -26.71
CA GLN A 48 -1.75 -150.89 -25.76
C GLN A 48 -2.33 -152.26 -25.38
N GLU A 49 -3.65 -152.35 -25.14
CA GLU A 49 -4.32 -153.57 -24.71
C GLU A 49 -4.52 -154.59 -25.83
N LYS A 50 -4.75 -154.12 -27.07
CA LYS A 50 -4.94 -154.98 -28.26
C LYS A 50 -4.11 -154.47 -29.44
N PRO A 51 -2.82 -154.88 -29.53
CA PRO A 51 -1.91 -154.44 -30.59
C PRO A 51 -2.44 -154.72 -32.01
N GLU A 52 -3.24 -155.78 -32.16
CA GLU A 52 -3.82 -156.24 -33.43
C GLU A 52 -4.81 -155.22 -34.04
N LEU A 53 -5.42 -154.37 -33.21
CA LEU A 53 -6.35 -153.32 -33.62
C LEU A 53 -5.65 -151.97 -33.86
N SER A 54 -4.35 -151.87 -33.59
CA SER A 54 -3.57 -150.63 -33.69
C SER A 54 -3.70 -149.89 -35.03
N PRO A 55 -3.59 -150.54 -36.22
CA PRO A 55 -3.70 -149.82 -37.49
C PRO A 55 -5.10 -149.24 -37.74
N VAL A 56 -6.15 -149.89 -37.22
CA VAL A 56 -7.53 -149.42 -37.36
C VAL A 56 -7.81 -148.27 -36.41
N VAL A 57 -7.38 -148.38 -35.14
CA VAL A 57 -7.56 -147.33 -34.12
C VAL A 57 -6.76 -146.08 -34.48
N ARG A 58 -5.50 -146.21 -34.94
CA ARG A 58 -4.71 -145.05 -35.42
C ARG A 58 -5.36 -144.32 -36.59
N ARG A 59 -5.91 -145.06 -37.56
CA ARG A 59 -6.64 -144.47 -38.69
C ARG A 59 -7.86 -143.70 -38.20
N LYS A 60 -8.66 -144.29 -37.31
CA LYS A 60 -9.86 -143.62 -36.77
C LYS A 60 -9.53 -142.40 -35.90
N LEU A 61 -8.46 -142.44 -35.09
CA LEU A 61 -7.99 -141.26 -34.36
C LEU A 61 -7.49 -140.16 -35.32
N GLY A 62 -6.82 -140.51 -36.42
CA GLY A 62 -6.39 -139.56 -37.46
C GLY A 62 -7.57 -138.90 -38.19
N GLU A 63 -8.57 -139.69 -38.60
CA GLU A 63 -9.80 -139.18 -39.22
C GLU A 63 -10.55 -138.22 -38.29
N ILE A 64 -10.59 -138.49 -36.98
CA ILE A 64 -11.20 -137.60 -35.98
C ILE A 64 -10.40 -136.29 -35.84
N ARG A 65 -9.06 -136.33 -35.88
CA ARG A 65 -8.22 -135.11 -35.83
C ARG A 65 -8.41 -134.22 -37.05
N GLU A 66 -8.40 -134.78 -38.26
CA GLU A 66 -8.64 -134.01 -39.49
C GLU A 66 -10.03 -133.39 -39.49
N CYS A 67 -11.08 -134.18 -39.18
CA CYS A 67 -12.44 -133.66 -39.06
C CYS A 67 -12.54 -132.54 -38.02
N TRP A 68 -11.85 -132.66 -36.88
CA TRP A 68 -11.83 -131.63 -35.85
C TRP A 68 -11.06 -130.38 -36.28
N GLN A 69 -9.93 -130.53 -36.97
CA GLN A 69 -9.13 -129.42 -37.45
C GLN A 69 -9.82 -128.66 -38.58
N ASP A 70 -10.52 -129.36 -39.47
CA ASP A 70 -11.38 -128.76 -40.49
C ASP A 70 -12.59 -128.06 -39.84
N LEU A 71 -13.24 -128.69 -38.86
CA LEU A 71 -14.33 -128.06 -38.11
C LEU A 71 -13.84 -126.83 -37.35
N GLU A 72 -12.71 -126.89 -36.65
CA GLU A 72 -12.13 -125.78 -35.89
C GLU A 72 -11.69 -124.64 -36.83
N SER A 73 -11.00 -124.94 -37.92
CA SER A 73 -10.56 -123.92 -38.89
C SER A 73 -11.71 -123.27 -39.65
N THR A 74 -12.71 -124.03 -40.10
CA THR A 74 -13.91 -123.49 -40.75
C THR A 74 -14.79 -122.70 -39.78
N THR A 75 -14.91 -123.16 -38.52
CA THR A 75 -15.66 -122.44 -37.48
C THR A 75 -14.93 -121.16 -37.06
N GLN A 76 -13.60 -121.16 -36.97
CA GLN A 76 -12.78 -119.96 -36.72
C GLN A 76 -12.83 -118.98 -37.89
N ALA A 77 -12.77 -119.44 -39.15
CA ALA A 77 -12.90 -118.58 -40.33
C ALA A 77 -14.29 -117.94 -40.40
N LYS A 78 -15.34 -118.72 -40.15
CA LYS A 78 -16.73 -118.22 -40.07
C LYS A 78 -16.95 -117.28 -38.87
N ALA A 79 -16.24 -117.52 -37.76
CA ALA A 79 -16.24 -116.60 -36.62
C ALA A 79 -15.60 -115.26 -36.98
N ARG A 80 -14.42 -115.24 -37.62
CA ARG A 80 -13.78 -114.00 -38.08
C ARG A 80 -14.69 -113.22 -39.03
N GLN A 81 -15.29 -113.89 -40.01
CA GLN A 81 -16.19 -113.24 -40.97
C GLN A 81 -17.48 -112.70 -40.31
N LEU A 82 -18.13 -113.45 -39.40
CA LEU A 82 -19.32 -112.98 -38.69
C LEU A 82 -18.99 -111.85 -37.69
N PHE A 83 -17.82 -111.90 -37.05
CA PHE A 83 -17.33 -110.86 -36.17
C PHE A 83 -17.07 -109.56 -36.94
N GLU A 84 -16.37 -109.64 -38.07
CA GLU A 84 -16.06 -108.50 -38.93
C GLU A 84 -17.33 -107.89 -39.55
N ALA A 85 -18.27 -108.71 -40.03
CA ALA A 85 -19.55 -108.25 -40.55
C ALA A 85 -20.42 -107.59 -39.47
N ASN A 86 -20.47 -108.15 -38.26
CA ASN A 86 -21.17 -107.54 -37.12
C ASN A 86 -20.49 -106.23 -36.68
N ARG A 87 -19.16 -106.15 -36.72
CA ARG A 87 -18.40 -104.94 -36.40
C ARG A 87 -18.63 -103.83 -37.44
N ALA A 88 -18.62 -104.16 -38.72
CA ALA A 88 -18.90 -103.21 -39.80
C ALA A 88 -20.35 -102.70 -39.77
N ASP A 89 -21.31 -103.58 -39.47
CA ASP A 89 -22.71 -103.19 -39.30
C ASP A 89 -22.94 -102.26 -38.09
N LEU A 90 -22.25 -102.50 -36.97
CA LEU A 90 -22.23 -101.56 -35.84
C LEU A 90 -21.65 -100.19 -36.23
N LEU A 91 -20.62 -100.14 -37.08
CA LEU A 91 -20.11 -98.87 -37.61
C LEU A 91 -21.15 -98.15 -38.47
N VAL A 92 -21.86 -98.86 -39.37
CA VAL A 92 -22.95 -98.27 -40.16
C VAL A 92 -24.05 -97.69 -39.25
N GLN A 93 -24.43 -98.40 -38.19
CA GLN A 93 -25.41 -97.91 -37.22
C GLN A 93 -24.91 -96.66 -36.47
N SER A 94 -23.65 -96.67 -36.02
CA SER A 94 -23.03 -95.51 -35.36
C SER A 94 -22.97 -94.28 -36.27
N TYR A 95 -22.52 -94.44 -37.53
CA TYR A 95 -22.51 -93.34 -38.50
C TYR A 95 -23.93 -92.87 -38.86
N THR A 96 -24.91 -93.76 -38.94
CA THR A 96 -26.31 -93.37 -39.22
C THR A 96 -26.94 -92.60 -38.06
N SER A 97 -26.63 -93.01 -36.82
CA SER A 97 -27.03 -92.28 -35.61
C SER A 97 -26.38 -90.89 -35.56
N LEU A 98 -25.08 -90.80 -35.89
CA LEU A 98 -24.36 -89.54 -35.96
C LEU A 98 -24.90 -88.63 -37.06
N ASP A 99 -25.19 -89.17 -38.25
CA ASP A 99 -25.80 -88.45 -39.37
C ASP A 99 -27.16 -87.84 -39.00
N HIS A 100 -27.99 -88.58 -38.25
CA HIS A 100 -29.27 -88.09 -37.75
C HIS A 100 -29.12 -86.95 -36.74
N ARG A 101 -28.18 -87.08 -35.79
CA ARG A 101 -27.84 -86.01 -34.82
C ARG A 101 -27.34 -84.75 -35.53
N LEU A 102 -26.48 -84.90 -36.54
CA LEU A 102 -26.00 -83.78 -37.36
C LEU A 102 -27.12 -83.11 -38.17
N HIS A 103 -28.05 -83.89 -38.72
CA HIS A 103 -29.19 -83.34 -39.44
C HIS A 103 -30.12 -82.54 -38.53
N GLN A 104 -30.31 -83.01 -37.29
CA GLN A 104 -31.06 -82.27 -36.28
C GLN A 104 -30.40 -80.95 -35.92
N LEU A 105 -29.06 -80.91 -35.82
CA LEU A 105 -28.29 -79.68 -35.60
C LEU A 105 -28.44 -78.72 -36.79
N GLU A 106 -28.33 -79.24 -38.02
CA GLU A 106 -28.53 -78.48 -39.27
C GLU A 106 -29.88 -77.76 -39.28
N GLY A 107 -30.96 -78.46 -38.90
CA GLY A 107 -32.29 -77.88 -38.77
C GLY A 107 -32.41 -76.75 -37.74
N GLN A 108 -31.59 -76.75 -36.69
CA GLN A 108 -31.55 -75.69 -35.69
C GLN A 108 -30.77 -74.44 -36.15
N LEU A 109 -29.96 -74.57 -37.21
CA LEU A 109 -29.14 -73.49 -37.77
C LEU A 109 -29.86 -72.69 -38.86
N CYS A 110 -31.03 -73.12 -39.34
CA CYS A 110 -31.80 -72.43 -40.37
C CYS A 110 -32.26 -71.02 -40.00
N TYR A 111 -32.37 -70.70 -38.70
CA TYR A 111 -32.79 -69.39 -38.21
C TYR A 111 -31.87 -68.92 -37.07
N VAL A 112 -31.41 -67.67 -37.19
CA VAL A 112 -30.64 -66.96 -36.16
C VAL A 112 -31.53 -65.89 -35.56
N ASP A 113 -32.04 -66.17 -34.36
CA ASP A 113 -32.61 -65.14 -33.50
C ASP A 113 -31.45 -64.29 -32.97
N GLN A 114 -31.38 -63.03 -33.42
CA GLN A 114 -30.31 -62.11 -33.01
C GLN A 114 -30.46 -61.65 -31.56
N GLY A 115 -31.58 -61.95 -30.88
CA GLY A 115 -31.87 -61.45 -29.54
C GLY A 115 -32.34 -59.99 -29.57
N GLN A 116 -33.15 -59.62 -28.59
CA GLN A 116 -33.72 -58.27 -28.46
C GLN A 116 -33.01 -57.44 -27.38
N ASP A 117 -32.21 -58.09 -26.54
CA ASP A 117 -31.50 -57.49 -25.42
C ASP A 117 -30.24 -58.30 -25.08
N LEU A 118 -29.30 -57.70 -24.33
CA LEU A 118 -28.05 -58.37 -23.95
C LEU A 118 -28.29 -59.72 -23.24
N THR A 119 -29.39 -59.84 -22.48
CA THR A 119 -29.75 -61.07 -21.78
C THR A 119 -30.11 -62.19 -22.74
N SER A 120 -30.97 -61.92 -23.73
CA SER A 120 -31.37 -62.88 -24.75
C SER A 120 -30.20 -63.25 -25.66
N VAL A 121 -29.37 -62.29 -26.08
CA VAL A 121 -28.16 -62.55 -26.87
C VAL A 121 -27.19 -63.47 -26.13
N ASN A 122 -26.92 -63.20 -24.84
CA ASN A 122 -26.06 -64.07 -24.03
C ASN A 122 -26.63 -65.48 -23.86
N LYS A 123 -27.96 -65.62 -23.74
CA LYS A 123 -28.63 -66.93 -23.74
C LYS A 123 -28.43 -67.66 -25.08
N GLN A 124 -28.57 -66.96 -26.22
CA GLN A 124 -28.35 -67.54 -27.55
C GLN A 124 -26.88 -67.91 -27.78
N LEU A 125 -25.92 -67.10 -27.33
CA LEU A 125 -24.49 -67.42 -27.35
C LEU A 125 -24.16 -68.67 -26.53
N LYS A 126 -24.76 -68.81 -25.33
CA LYS A 126 -24.60 -70.02 -24.51
C LYS A 126 -25.19 -71.25 -25.18
N LYS A 127 -26.33 -71.09 -25.86
CA LYS A 127 -26.95 -72.16 -26.65
C LYS A 127 -26.04 -72.56 -27.83
N LEU A 128 -25.48 -71.59 -28.55
CA LEU A 128 -24.52 -71.82 -29.62
C LEU A 128 -23.25 -72.51 -29.12
N GLN A 129 -22.71 -72.08 -27.98
CA GLN A 129 -21.54 -72.73 -27.36
C GLN A 129 -21.83 -74.20 -27.04
N THR A 130 -23.04 -74.50 -26.57
CA THR A 130 -23.45 -75.90 -26.32
C THR A 130 -23.48 -76.71 -27.62
N MET A 131 -23.98 -76.12 -28.71
CA MET A 131 -23.99 -76.74 -30.05
C MET A 131 -22.58 -76.96 -30.59
N GLU A 132 -21.68 -75.98 -30.43
CA GLU A 132 -20.28 -76.08 -30.83
C GLU A 132 -19.55 -77.18 -30.04
N CYS A 133 -19.75 -77.26 -28.72
CA CYS A 133 -19.21 -78.36 -27.90
C CYS A 133 -19.73 -79.72 -28.34
N GLN A 134 -21.04 -79.86 -28.61
CA GLN A 134 -21.60 -81.09 -29.16
C GLN A 134 -21.00 -81.43 -30.53
N MET A 135 -20.74 -80.42 -31.36
CA MET A 135 -20.12 -80.63 -32.66
C MET A 135 -18.67 -81.11 -32.51
N GLU A 136 -17.90 -80.56 -31.56
CA GLU A 136 -16.56 -81.03 -31.23
C GLU A 136 -16.55 -82.47 -30.69
N GLU A 137 -17.52 -82.82 -29.85
CA GLU A 137 -17.69 -84.19 -29.33
C GLU A 137 -18.01 -85.16 -30.47
N TRP A 138 -18.94 -84.83 -31.36
CA TRP A 138 -19.26 -85.68 -32.51
C TRP A 138 -18.10 -85.74 -33.51
N TYR A 139 -17.29 -84.69 -33.65
CA TYR A 139 -16.07 -84.74 -34.46
C TYR A 139 -15.03 -85.71 -33.88
N LYS A 140 -14.86 -85.73 -32.55
CA LYS A 140 -14.03 -86.74 -31.88
C LYS A 140 -14.58 -88.15 -32.06
N GLU A 141 -15.90 -88.31 -31.92
CA GLU A 141 -16.60 -89.58 -32.17
C GLU A 141 -16.37 -90.07 -33.61
N VAL A 142 -16.41 -89.20 -34.61
CA VAL A 142 -16.04 -89.54 -36.01
C VAL A 142 -14.60 -90.00 -36.11
N GLY A 143 -13.66 -89.32 -35.44
CA GLY A 143 -12.25 -89.74 -35.41
C GLY A 143 -12.05 -91.13 -34.80
N GLU A 144 -12.76 -91.44 -33.70
CA GLU A 144 -12.75 -92.78 -33.08
C GLU A 144 -13.36 -93.84 -34.01
N LEU A 145 -14.48 -93.53 -34.66
CA LEU A 145 -15.13 -94.41 -35.63
C LEU A 145 -14.28 -94.62 -36.89
N GLN A 146 -13.48 -93.63 -37.29
CA GLN A 146 -12.55 -93.72 -38.42
C GLN A 146 -11.37 -94.65 -38.10
N VAL A 147 -10.81 -94.56 -36.89
CA VAL A 147 -9.79 -95.51 -36.40
C VAL A 147 -10.36 -96.93 -36.32
N ALA A 148 -11.59 -97.08 -35.81
CA ALA A 148 -12.27 -98.37 -35.75
C ALA A 148 -12.53 -98.96 -37.15
N ALA A 149 -12.93 -98.14 -38.12
CA ALA A 149 -13.13 -98.53 -39.51
C ALA A 149 -11.82 -98.97 -40.20
N ALA A 150 -10.71 -98.28 -39.94
CA ALA A 150 -9.39 -98.63 -40.49
C ALA A 150 -8.86 -100.00 -40.00
N SER A 151 -9.35 -100.50 -38.86
CA SER A 151 -8.97 -101.81 -38.30
C SER A 151 -9.70 -103.01 -38.92
N ILE A 152 -10.57 -102.79 -39.92
CA ILE A 152 -11.31 -103.84 -40.63
C ILE A 152 -10.65 -104.11 -42.00
N PRO A 153 -10.32 -105.39 -42.34
CA PRO A 153 -9.80 -105.74 -43.66
C PRO A 153 -10.76 -105.32 -44.79
N GLN A 154 -10.23 -104.71 -45.86
CA GLN A 154 -11.00 -104.01 -46.91
C GLN A 154 -11.71 -104.94 -47.94
N GLN A 155 -12.44 -105.97 -47.52
CA GLN A 155 -13.13 -106.85 -48.47
C GLN A 155 -14.61 -107.06 -48.11
N GLY A 156 -15.50 -106.43 -48.91
CA GLY A 156 -16.94 -106.71 -48.91
C GLY A 156 -17.84 -105.49 -49.16
N GLN A 157 -19.07 -105.75 -49.62
CA GLN A 157 -20.12 -104.75 -49.90
C GLN A 157 -20.54 -103.92 -48.65
N VAL A 158 -20.28 -104.44 -47.44
CA VAL A 158 -20.55 -103.75 -46.17
C VAL A 158 -19.51 -102.66 -45.88
N MET A 159 -18.29 -102.76 -46.40
CA MET A 159 -17.28 -101.71 -46.23
C MET A 159 -17.51 -100.51 -47.17
N GLU A 160 -18.11 -100.72 -48.34
CA GLU A 160 -18.57 -99.63 -49.22
C GLU A 160 -19.66 -98.80 -48.52
N THR A 161 -20.63 -99.45 -47.88
CA THR A 161 -21.70 -98.73 -47.15
C THR A 161 -21.16 -98.00 -45.92
N VAL A 162 -20.15 -98.53 -45.22
CA VAL A 162 -19.43 -97.79 -44.16
C VAL A 162 -18.74 -96.55 -44.73
N GLY A 163 -18.04 -96.67 -45.87
CA GLY A 163 -17.36 -95.56 -46.53
C GLY A 163 -18.31 -94.47 -47.03
N GLU A 164 -19.46 -94.84 -47.61
CA GLU A 164 -20.50 -93.89 -48.02
C GLU A 164 -21.08 -93.12 -46.83
N ARG A 165 -21.36 -93.81 -45.71
CA ARG A 165 -21.90 -93.20 -44.49
C ARG A 165 -20.88 -92.31 -43.79
N GLN A 166 -19.62 -92.74 -43.75
CA GLN A 166 -18.50 -91.94 -43.26
C GLN A 166 -18.37 -90.64 -44.09
N ALA A 167 -18.32 -90.74 -45.42
CA ALA A 167 -18.21 -89.59 -46.30
C ALA A 167 -19.40 -88.63 -46.16
N ALA A 168 -20.62 -89.17 -45.99
CA ALA A 168 -21.83 -88.36 -45.76
C ALA A 168 -21.74 -87.56 -44.45
N VAL A 169 -21.31 -88.22 -43.36
CA VAL A 169 -21.11 -87.60 -42.05
C VAL A 169 -20.00 -86.54 -42.11
N GLU A 170 -18.81 -86.87 -42.63
CA GLU A 170 -17.69 -85.93 -42.77
C GLU A 170 -18.08 -84.70 -43.60
N THR A 171 -18.76 -84.91 -44.74
CA THR A 171 -19.25 -83.82 -45.59
C THR A 171 -20.24 -82.93 -44.83
N ARG A 172 -21.15 -83.52 -44.04
CA ARG A 172 -22.12 -82.75 -43.25
C ARG A 172 -21.44 -81.95 -42.15
N ILE A 173 -20.47 -82.51 -41.44
CA ILE A 173 -19.68 -81.77 -40.44
C ILE A 173 -19.02 -80.56 -41.07
N VAL A 174 -18.30 -80.73 -42.18
CA VAL A 174 -17.62 -79.62 -42.87
C VAL A 174 -18.60 -78.52 -43.29
N ARG A 175 -19.79 -78.89 -43.79
CA ARG A 175 -20.84 -77.94 -44.16
C ARG A 175 -21.42 -77.16 -42.98
N LEU A 176 -21.44 -77.74 -41.78
CA LEU A 176 -21.98 -77.09 -40.57
C LEU A 176 -21.03 -76.08 -39.92
N ILE A 177 -19.73 -76.13 -40.24
CA ILE A 177 -18.73 -75.22 -39.66
C ILE A 177 -19.02 -73.75 -40.00
N GLU A 178 -19.31 -73.44 -41.27
CA GLU A 178 -19.51 -72.04 -41.66
C GLU A 178 -20.82 -71.44 -41.12
N PRO A 179 -21.99 -72.13 -41.15
CA PRO A 179 -23.20 -71.65 -40.49
C PRO A 179 -23.03 -71.42 -38.97
N LEU A 180 -22.26 -72.26 -38.27
CA LEU A 180 -21.95 -72.06 -36.86
C LEU A 180 -21.08 -70.82 -36.63
N LYS A 181 -20.02 -70.65 -37.44
CA LYS A 181 -19.16 -69.46 -37.41
C LYS A 181 -19.93 -68.19 -37.73
N GLU A 182 -20.78 -68.23 -38.73
CA GLU A 182 -21.59 -67.08 -39.14
C GLU A 182 -22.61 -66.70 -38.05
N ARG A 183 -23.29 -67.69 -37.47
CA ARG A 183 -24.17 -67.46 -36.31
C ARG A 183 -23.41 -66.86 -35.13
N ARG A 184 -22.17 -67.30 -34.88
CA ARG A 184 -21.28 -66.71 -33.85
C ARG A 184 -20.97 -65.25 -34.16
N ARG A 185 -20.59 -64.91 -35.40
CA ARG A 185 -20.30 -63.52 -35.83
C ARG A 185 -21.51 -62.62 -35.59
N ILE A 186 -22.69 -63.04 -36.05
CA ILE A 186 -23.94 -62.27 -35.90
C ILE A 186 -24.29 -62.04 -34.43
N LEU A 187 -24.24 -63.10 -33.61
CA LEU A 187 -24.58 -62.99 -32.19
C LEU A 187 -23.56 -62.16 -31.40
N LEU A 188 -22.27 -62.23 -31.75
CA LEU A 188 -21.25 -61.38 -31.13
C LEU A 188 -21.42 -59.91 -31.53
N ALA A 189 -21.72 -59.63 -32.80
CA ALA A 189 -22.02 -58.27 -33.26
C ALA A 189 -23.26 -57.70 -32.56
N SER A 190 -24.34 -58.48 -32.44
CA SER A 190 -25.53 -58.07 -31.68
C SER A 190 -25.22 -57.85 -30.19
N LYS A 191 -24.39 -58.73 -29.58
CA LYS A 191 -23.94 -58.55 -28.19
C LYS A 191 -23.24 -57.21 -28.02
N GLU A 192 -22.35 -56.86 -28.94
CA GLU A 192 -21.59 -55.60 -28.89
C GLU A 192 -22.51 -54.38 -29.03
N VAL A 193 -23.48 -54.41 -29.97
CA VAL A 193 -24.51 -53.36 -30.12
C VAL A 193 -25.27 -53.13 -28.81
N HIS A 194 -25.75 -54.20 -28.16
CA HIS A 194 -26.49 -54.08 -26.92
C HIS A 194 -25.61 -53.72 -25.71
N GLN A 195 -24.35 -54.15 -25.69
CA GLN A 195 -23.41 -53.78 -24.63
C GLN A 195 -23.10 -52.28 -24.70
N VAL A 196 -22.70 -51.79 -25.88
CA VAL A 196 -22.42 -50.36 -26.09
C VAL A 196 -23.67 -49.51 -25.90
N GLY A 197 -24.86 -50.00 -26.29
CA GLY A 197 -26.12 -49.33 -25.99
C GLY A 197 -26.35 -49.11 -24.49
N ARG A 198 -26.06 -50.10 -23.65
CA ARG A 198 -26.15 -49.95 -22.18
C ARG A 198 -25.06 -49.04 -21.63
N ASP A 199 -23.83 -49.20 -22.11
CA ASP A 199 -22.73 -48.32 -21.70
C ASP A 199 -23.08 -46.85 -22.01
N LEU A 200 -23.68 -46.56 -23.17
CA LEU A 200 -24.20 -45.23 -23.50
C LEU A 200 -25.30 -44.77 -22.55
N GLU A 201 -26.28 -45.63 -22.22
CA GLU A 201 -27.36 -45.28 -21.27
C GLU A 201 -26.81 -44.96 -19.87
N ASP A 202 -25.87 -45.76 -19.37
CA ASP A 202 -25.21 -45.56 -18.07
C ASP A 202 -24.42 -44.25 -18.04
N GLU A 203 -23.68 -43.95 -19.11
CA GLU A 203 -22.92 -42.71 -19.25
C GLU A 203 -23.82 -41.47 -19.41
N ILE A 204 -24.92 -41.59 -20.17
CA ILE A 204 -25.93 -40.53 -20.29
C ILE A 204 -26.55 -40.23 -18.92
N LEU A 205 -26.93 -41.26 -18.17
CA LEU A 205 -27.48 -41.10 -16.83
C LEU A 205 -26.48 -40.39 -15.91
N TRP A 206 -25.21 -40.81 -15.93
CA TRP A 206 -24.16 -40.17 -15.15
C TRP A 206 -24.05 -38.68 -15.47
N VAL A 207 -24.02 -38.29 -16.75
CA VAL A 207 -23.96 -36.89 -17.18
C VAL A 207 -25.21 -36.11 -16.73
N GLN A 208 -26.39 -36.70 -16.89
CA GLN A 208 -27.66 -36.08 -16.49
C GLN A 208 -27.74 -35.83 -14.98
N GLU A 209 -27.19 -36.72 -14.14
CA GLU A 209 -27.17 -36.53 -12.69
C GLU A 209 -26.26 -35.37 -12.25
N ARG A 210 -25.19 -35.05 -13.01
CA ARG A 210 -24.24 -33.98 -12.67
C ARG A 210 -24.58 -32.64 -13.33
N LEU A 211 -25.34 -32.66 -14.41
CA LEU A 211 -25.75 -31.45 -15.15
C LEU A 211 -26.40 -30.38 -14.25
N PRO A 212 -27.31 -30.70 -13.30
CA PRO A 212 -27.90 -29.70 -12.41
C PRO A 212 -26.87 -28.91 -11.58
N ALA A 213 -25.75 -29.54 -11.20
CA ALA A 213 -24.69 -28.88 -10.45
C ALA A 213 -23.91 -27.88 -11.31
N ALA A 214 -23.72 -28.17 -12.60
CA ALA A 214 -23.10 -27.26 -13.57
C ALA A 214 -24.02 -26.09 -13.95
N THR A 215 -25.33 -26.35 -14.13
CA THR A 215 -26.31 -25.33 -14.57
C THR A 215 -26.87 -24.46 -13.45
N SER A 216 -26.51 -24.72 -12.19
CA SER A 216 -26.97 -23.93 -11.05
C SER A 216 -26.65 -22.43 -11.24
N GLN A 217 -27.59 -21.58 -10.84
CA GLN A 217 -27.46 -20.11 -10.84
C GLN A 217 -27.18 -19.56 -9.43
N GLU A 218 -26.90 -20.43 -8.47
CA GLU A 218 -26.53 -20.01 -7.11
C GLU A 218 -25.05 -19.63 -7.08
N HIS A 219 -24.76 -18.40 -6.66
CA HIS A 219 -23.40 -17.87 -6.57
C HIS A 219 -22.96 -17.55 -5.14
N GLY A 220 -23.90 -17.42 -4.20
CA GLY A 220 -23.62 -17.07 -2.80
C GLY A 220 -23.56 -15.56 -2.58
N SER A 221 -23.92 -15.10 -1.38
CA SER A 221 -24.00 -13.68 -1.01
C SER A 221 -22.88 -13.24 -0.05
N SER A 222 -21.86 -14.07 0.14
CA SER A 222 -20.70 -13.77 0.99
C SER A 222 -19.46 -14.41 0.40
N LEU A 223 -18.28 -13.86 0.75
CA LEU A 223 -16.99 -14.37 0.31
C LEU A 223 -16.83 -15.88 0.59
N GLN A 224 -17.19 -16.32 1.80
CA GLN A 224 -17.13 -17.73 2.18
C GLN A 224 -18.11 -18.62 1.38
N ALA A 225 -19.31 -18.11 1.08
CA ALA A 225 -20.29 -18.85 0.30
C ALA A 225 -19.83 -19.05 -1.16
N VAL A 226 -19.28 -17.99 -1.78
CA VAL A 226 -18.73 -18.08 -3.14
C VAL A 226 -17.54 -19.04 -3.18
N GLN A 227 -16.59 -18.93 -2.24
CA GLN A 227 -15.43 -19.83 -2.14
C GLN A 227 -15.84 -21.31 -2.03
N HIS A 228 -16.87 -21.60 -1.23
CA HIS A 228 -17.40 -22.95 -1.10
C HIS A 228 -18.00 -23.47 -2.41
N LEU A 229 -18.76 -22.62 -3.12
CA LEU A 229 -19.35 -22.97 -4.41
C LEU A 229 -18.29 -23.14 -5.51
N MET A 230 -17.22 -22.34 -5.50
CA MET A 230 -16.04 -22.54 -6.35
C MET A 230 -15.40 -23.89 -6.09
N LYS A 231 -15.16 -24.24 -4.82
CA LYS A 231 -14.58 -25.55 -4.46
C LYS A 231 -15.46 -26.73 -4.90
N LYS A 232 -16.80 -26.57 -4.82
CA LYS A 232 -17.76 -27.54 -5.38
C LYS A 232 -17.62 -27.67 -6.90
N ASN A 233 -17.56 -26.55 -7.64
CA ASN A 233 -17.38 -26.57 -9.09
C ASN A 233 -16.03 -27.19 -9.50
N GLN A 234 -14.94 -26.87 -8.79
CA GLN A 234 -13.63 -27.50 -8.99
C GLN A 234 -13.64 -29.01 -8.70
N THR A 235 -14.48 -29.46 -7.76
CA THR A 235 -14.67 -30.89 -7.48
C THR A 235 -15.38 -31.57 -8.65
N LEU A 236 -16.43 -30.95 -9.18
CA LEU A 236 -17.09 -31.41 -10.38
C LEU A 236 -16.11 -31.47 -11.57
N GLN A 237 -15.30 -30.43 -11.81
CA GLN A 237 -14.28 -30.44 -12.86
C GLN A 237 -13.31 -31.62 -12.73
N ARG A 238 -12.85 -31.94 -11.51
CA ARG A 238 -11.99 -33.11 -11.26
C ARG A 238 -12.71 -34.42 -11.55
N GLU A 239 -13.98 -34.54 -11.20
CA GLU A 239 -14.82 -35.69 -11.56
C GLU A 239 -14.95 -35.83 -13.08
N LEU A 240 -15.22 -34.74 -13.81
CA LEU A 240 -15.28 -34.74 -15.28
C LEU A 240 -13.95 -35.18 -15.91
N GLN A 241 -12.83 -34.68 -15.39
CA GLN A 241 -11.50 -35.07 -15.88
C GLN A 241 -11.22 -36.55 -15.66
N GLY A 242 -11.56 -37.09 -14.48
CA GLY A 242 -11.37 -38.51 -14.18
C GLY A 242 -12.25 -39.42 -15.02
N HIS A 243 -13.45 -38.96 -15.37
CA HIS A 243 -14.44 -39.73 -16.14
C HIS A 243 -14.25 -39.64 -17.66
N ARG A 244 -13.44 -38.68 -18.13
CA ARG A 244 -13.20 -38.39 -19.55
C ARG A 244 -12.79 -39.61 -20.37
N ALA A 245 -11.84 -40.40 -19.87
CA ALA A 245 -11.35 -41.57 -20.61
C ALA A 245 -12.43 -42.65 -20.80
N SER A 246 -13.33 -42.82 -19.83
CA SER A 246 -14.47 -43.75 -19.93
C SER A 246 -15.43 -43.31 -21.01
N VAL A 247 -15.84 -42.04 -20.98
CA VAL A 247 -16.76 -41.47 -21.96
C VAL A 247 -16.17 -41.50 -23.37
N GLU A 248 -14.89 -41.14 -23.54
CA GLU A 248 -14.21 -41.18 -24.84
C GLU A 248 -14.16 -42.61 -25.40
N ASP A 249 -13.84 -43.61 -24.58
CA ASP A 249 -13.82 -45.03 -24.98
C ASP A 249 -15.21 -45.55 -25.40
N VAL A 250 -16.27 -45.21 -24.65
CA VAL A 250 -17.66 -45.56 -25.01
C VAL A 250 -18.08 -44.87 -26.31
N LEU A 251 -17.76 -43.58 -26.49
CA LEU A 251 -18.04 -42.83 -27.71
C LEU A 251 -17.30 -43.43 -28.92
N GLU A 252 -16.04 -43.83 -28.76
CA GLU A 252 -15.26 -44.48 -29.81
C GLU A 252 -15.88 -45.81 -30.26
N ARG A 253 -16.23 -46.69 -29.30
CA ARG A 253 -16.92 -47.96 -29.61
C ARG A 253 -18.28 -47.73 -30.27
N ALA A 254 -19.06 -46.78 -29.75
CA ALA A 254 -20.36 -46.42 -30.31
C ALA A 254 -20.24 -45.88 -31.74
N ASN A 255 -19.21 -45.09 -32.04
CA ASN A 255 -18.96 -44.56 -33.38
C ASN A 255 -18.63 -45.66 -34.40
N VAL A 256 -17.85 -46.67 -34.01
CA VAL A 256 -17.58 -47.84 -34.85
C VAL A 256 -18.89 -48.54 -35.23
N ILE A 257 -19.79 -48.77 -34.25
CA ILE A 257 -21.08 -49.42 -34.49
C ILE A 257 -22.03 -48.53 -35.30
N ALA A 258 -22.09 -47.23 -35.00
CA ALA A 258 -22.96 -46.28 -35.68
C ALA A 258 -22.64 -46.12 -37.18
N SER A 259 -21.39 -46.40 -37.58
CA SER A 259 -20.95 -46.40 -38.99
C SER A 259 -21.58 -47.52 -39.82
N ILE A 260 -22.08 -48.58 -39.17
CA ILE A 260 -22.75 -49.71 -39.81
C ILE A 260 -24.19 -49.30 -40.14
N ARG A 261 -24.59 -49.46 -41.41
CA ARG A 261 -25.98 -49.22 -41.85
C ARG A 261 -26.86 -50.40 -41.49
N SER A 262 -27.29 -50.47 -40.23
CA SER A 262 -28.23 -51.45 -39.71
C SER A 262 -29.29 -50.78 -38.82
N PRO A 263 -30.56 -51.21 -38.84
CA PRO A 263 -31.59 -50.70 -37.92
C PRO A 263 -31.23 -50.86 -36.45
N GLU A 264 -30.53 -51.94 -36.11
CA GLU A 264 -30.06 -52.24 -34.76
C GLU A 264 -29.00 -51.23 -34.27
N ALA A 265 -28.30 -50.55 -35.19
CA ALA A 265 -27.35 -49.50 -34.87
C ALA A 265 -28.00 -48.13 -34.69
N ASP A 266 -29.28 -47.95 -35.02
CA ASP A 266 -29.97 -46.66 -34.92
C ASP A 266 -30.12 -46.19 -33.46
N CYS A 267 -30.37 -47.12 -32.52
CA CYS A 267 -30.42 -46.79 -31.09
C CYS A 267 -29.05 -46.33 -30.57
N VAL A 268 -27.97 -46.99 -30.99
CA VAL A 268 -26.59 -46.62 -30.66
C VAL A 268 -26.25 -45.25 -31.27
N ARG A 269 -26.70 -44.96 -32.50
CA ARG A 269 -26.49 -43.65 -33.14
C ARG A 269 -27.19 -42.52 -32.38
N ALA A 270 -28.44 -42.73 -31.96
CA ALA A 270 -29.18 -41.77 -31.15
C ALA A 270 -28.51 -41.55 -29.78
N GLY A 271 -28.09 -42.63 -29.11
CA GLY A 271 -27.37 -42.55 -27.84
C GLY A 271 -26.00 -41.86 -27.96
N LEU A 272 -25.26 -42.12 -29.04
CA LEU A 272 -23.99 -41.46 -29.35
C LEU A 272 -24.16 -39.94 -29.51
N GLU A 273 -25.13 -39.52 -30.31
CA GLU A 273 -25.44 -38.09 -30.51
C GLU A 273 -25.85 -37.42 -29.19
N GLN A 274 -26.69 -38.10 -28.40
CA GLN A 274 -27.15 -37.60 -27.10
C GLN A 274 -25.99 -37.48 -26.09
N LEU A 275 -25.18 -38.53 -25.91
CA LEU A 275 -24.06 -38.52 -24.98
C LEU A 275 -23.02 -37.46 -25.38
N SER A 276 -22.67 -37.38 -26.67
CA SER A 276 -21.74 -36.38 -27.18
C SER A 276 -22.23 -34.95 -26.90
N GLY A 277 -23.51 -34.67 -27.17
CA GLY A 277 -24.11 -33.37 -26.91
C GLY A 277 -24.16 -33.02 -25.42
N LEU A 278 -24.64 -33.94 -24.58
CA LEU A 278 -24.74 -33.73 -23.12
C LEU A 278 -23.36 -33.60 -22.46
N TRP A 279 -22.37 -34.38 -22.88
CA TRP A 279 -21.00 -34.29 -22.37
C TRP A 279 -20.37 -32.93 -22.70
N GLY A 280 -20.52 -32.46 -23.94
CA GLY A 280 -20.07 -31.13 -24.34
C GLY A 280 -20.78 -30.01 -23.57
N LEU A 281 -22.10 -30.13 -23.38
CA LEU A 281 -22.88 -29.18 -22.59
C LEU A 281 -22.43 -29.15 -21.12
N LEU A 282 -22.20 -30.30 -20.50
CA LEU A 282 -21.75 -30.40 -19.11
C LEU A 282 -20.42 -29.67 -18.90
N TRP A 283 -19.46 -29.86 -19.81
CA TRP A 283 -18.19 -29.13 -19.79
C TRP A 283 -18.39 -27.63 -19.95
N ALA A 284 -19.12 -27.21 -20.99
CA ALA A 284 -19.37 -25.80 -21.28
C ALA A 284 -20.06 -25.08 -20.12
N GLU A 285 -21.08 -25.70 -19.51
CA GLU A 285 -21.78 -25.14 -18.35
C GLU A 285 -20.90 -25.11 -17.09
N THR A 286 -20.04 -26.12 -16.89
CA THR A 286 -19.10 -26.14 -15.77
C THR A 286 -18.08 -25.02 -15.89
N GLU A 287 -17.52 -24.80 -17.08
CA GLU A 287 -16.57 -23.70 -17.36
C GLU A 287 -17.25 -22.33 -17.27
N ARG A 288 -18.45 -22.17 -17.86
CA ARG A 288 -19.24 -20.95 -17.73
C ARG A 288 -19.51 -20.62 -16.26
N ARG A 289 -19.91 -21.63 -15.47
CA ARG A 289 -20.14 -21.46 -14.04
C ARG A 289 -18.87 -21.07 -13.28
N GLN A 290 -17.70 -21.61 -13.66
CA GLN A 290 -16.42 -21.19 -13.08
C GLN A 290 -16.15 -19.70 -13.33
N LEU A 291 -16.31 -19.22 -14.57
CA LEU A 291 -16.13 -17.80 -14.90
C LEU A 291 -17.07 -16.88 -14.10
N VAL A 292 -18.33 -17.27 -13.95
CA VAL A 292 -19.29 -16.50 -13.14
C VAL A 292 -18.90 -16.51 -11.66
N LEU A 293 -18.48 -17.66 -11.12
CA LEU A 293 -18.05 -17.75 -9.72
C LEU A 293 -16.76 -16.94 -9.47
N ASP A 294 -15.83 -16.90 -10.42
CA ASP A 294 -14.62 -16.08 -10.33
C ASP A 294 -14.96 -14.57 -10.32
N ALA A 295 -15.87 -14.14 -11.18
CA ALA A 295 -16.36 -12.76 -11.20
C ALA A 295 -17.03 -12.38 -9.86
N MET A 296 -17.95 -13.24 -9.39
CA MET A 296 -18.65 -13.04 -8.11
C MET A 296 -17.68 -13.05 -6.92
N TYR A 297 -16.64 -13.89 -6.97
CA TYR A 297 -15.60 -13.93 -5.95
C TYR A 297 -14.86 -12.60 -5.87
N GLN A 298 -14.43 -12.05 -7.01
CA GLN A 298 -13.73 -10.77 -7.05
C GLN A 298 -14.61 -9.62 -6.53
N ALA A 299 -15.92 -9.62 -6.84
CA ALA A 299 -16.85 -8.63 -6.30
C ALA A 299 -17.05 -8.78 -4.77
N GLN A 300 -17.22 -10.01 -4.26
CA GLN A 300 -17.35 -10.24 -2.82
C GLN A 300 -16.06 -9.92 -2.06
N GLN A 301 -14.89 -10.16 -2.66
CA GLN A 301 -13.61 -9.74 -2.11
C GLN A 301 -13.54 -8.21 -2.02
N TYR A 302 -13.90 -7.50 -3.10
CA TYR A 302 -13.96 -6.04 -3.11
C TYR A 302 -14.89 -5.49 -2.02
N TYR A 303 -16.09 -6.06 -1.84
CA TYR A 303 -17.00 -5.62 -0.78
C TYR A 303 -16.45 -5.88 0.63
N PHE A 304 -15.76 -7.01 0.82
CA PHE A 304 -15.10 -7.30 2.10
C PHE A 304 -14.02 -6.26 2.41
N ASP A 305 -13.11 -6.02 1.46
CA ASP A 305 -12.01 -5.08 1.63
C ASP A 305 -12.53 -3.63 1.81
N THR A 306 -13.58 -3.26 1.07
CA THR A 306 -14.23 -1.94 1.21
C THR A 306 -14.90 -1.79 2.57
N ALA A 307 -15.53 -2.83 3.11
CA ALA A 307 -16.14 -2.76 4.44
C ALA A 307 -15.10 -2.58 5.55
N GLU A 308 -13.90 -3.16 5.41
CA GLU A 308 -12.79 -2.91 6.35
C GLU A 308 -12.32 -1.45 6.30
N VAL A 309 -12.19 -0.89 5.10
CA VAL A 309 -11.85 0.53 4.90
C VAL A 309 -12.94 1.46 5.42
N GLU A 310 -14.22 1.19 5.15
CA GLU A 310 -15.34 1.98 5.65
C GLU A 310 -15.40 1.99 7.17
N ALA A 311 -15.15 0.84 7.83
CA ALA A 311 -15.09 0.75 9.27
C ALA A 311 -13.94 1.60 9.84
N TRP A 312 -12.75 1.53 9.21
CA TRP A 312 -11.61 2.34 9.61
C TRP A 312 -11.87 3.84 9.43
N LEU A 313 -12.43 4.26 8.28
CA LEU A 313 -12.80 5.66 8.02
C LEU A 313 -13.80 6.18 9.06
N SER A 314 -14.82 5.38 9.39
CA SER A 314 -15.83 5.73 10.39
C SER A 314 -15.23 5.86 11.80
N GLU A 315 -14.25 5.03 12.15
CA GLU A 315 -13.52 5.12 13.41
C GLU A 315 -12.69 6.42 13.48
N GLN A 316 -12.00 6.77 12.39
CA GLN A 316 -11.22 8.02 12.33
C GLN A 316 -12.12 9.25 12.36
N GLU A 317 -13.26 9.21 11.67
CA GLU A 317 -14.27 10.27 11.70
C GLU A 317 -14.78 10.50 13.14
N LEU A 318 -15.12 9.42 13.86
CA LEU A 318 -15.52 9.51 15.27
C LEU A 318 -14.40 10.09 16.15
N HIS A 319 -13.14 9.74 15.88
CA HIS A 319 -12.01 10.33 16.59
C HIS A 319 -11.83 11.83 16.29
N MET A 320 -12.14 12.28 15.07
CA MET A 320 -12.15 13.70 14.70
C MET A 320 -13.24 14.48 15.42
N MET A 321 -14.40 13.87 15.65
CA MET A 321 -15.49 14.50 16.40
C MET A 321 -15.18 14.72 17.89
N ASN A 322 -14.21 14.00 18.45
CA ASN A 322 -13.77 14.22 19.83
C ASN A 322 -12.85 15.46 19.94
N GLU A 323 -13.44 16.57 20.38
CA GLU A 323 -12.74 17.86 20.52
C GLU A 323 -11.92 17.96 21.81
N GLU A 324 -10.69 17.45 21.79
CA GLU A 324 -9.69 17.84 22.78
C GLU A 324 -9.17 19.26 22.47
N LYS A 325 -9.39 20.20 23.39
CA LYS A 325 -8.89 21.59 23.29
C LYS A 325 -7.73 21.81 24.24
N GLY A 326 -6.70 22.51 23.77
CA GLY A 326 -5.61 22.96 24.63
C GLY A 326 -6.11 23.98 25.64
N LYS A 327 -5.43 24.10 26.78
CA LYS A 327 -5.75 25.10 27.82
C LYS A 327 -4.75 26.26 27.85
N ASP A 328 -3.61 26.06 27.22
CA ASP A 328 -2.46 26.96 27.17
C ASP A 328 -1.66 26.67 25.89
N GLU A 329 -0.66 27.51 25.61
CA GLU A 329 0.25 27.38 24.48
C GLU A 329 0.91 25.96 24.39
N PRO A 330 1.57 25.42 25.44
CA PRO A 330 2.26 24.14 25.33
C PRO A 330 1.32 22.95 25.15
N SER A 331 0.14 22.93 25.80
CA SER A 331 -0.84 21.86 25.62
C SER A 331 -1.47 21.89 24.23
N THR A 332 -1.73 23.08 23.69
CA THR A 332 -2.24 23.25 22.32
C THR A 332 -1.20 22.79 21.30
N LEU A 333 0.07 23.16 21.47
CA LEU A 333 1.16 22.70 20.62
C LEU A 333 1.35 21.18 20.67
N GLN A 334 1.17 20.56 21.85
CA GLN A 334 1.21 19.10 21.97
C GLN A 334 0.07 18.43 21.21
N LEU A 335 -1.15 18.98 21.30
CA LEU A 335 -2.30 18.48 20.54
C LEU A 335 -2.10 18.64 19.04
N LEU A 336 -1.58 19.79 18.59
CA LEU A 336 -1.27 20.03 17.18
C LEU A 336 -0.23 19.02 16.67
N LYS A 337 0.85 18.76 17.43
CA LYS A 337 1.84 17.72 17.07
C LYS A 337 1.23 16.33 16.94
N LYS A 338 0.34 15.94 17.87
CA LYS A 338 -0.39 14.66 17.77
C LYS A 338 -1.29 14.62 16.54
N HIS A 339 -1.95 15.73 16.24
CA HIS A 339 -2.83 15.87 15.08
C HIS A 339 -2.07 15.72 13.76
N LEU A 340 -0.90 16.36 13.62
CA LEU A 340 -0.06 16.22 12.41
C LEU A 340 0.40 14.78 12.15
N VAL A 341 0.68 14.01 13.22
CA VAL A 341 1.00 12.58 13.07
C VAL A 341 -0.21 11.80 12.56
N LEU A 342 -1.41 12.11 13.07
CA LEU A 342 -2.64 11.48 12.64
C LEU A 342 -3.03 11.87 11.20
N GLU A 343 -2.87 13.14 10.82
CA GLU A 343 -3.01 13.64 9.46
C GLU A 343 -2.15 12.81 8.49
N GLN A 344 -0.88 12.58 8.83
CA GLN A 344 0.02 11.73 8.04
C GLN A 344 -0.52 10.30 7.89
N THR A 345 -1.01 9.69 8.98
CA THR A 345 -1.58 8.33 8.88
C THR A 345 -2.81 8.26 7.98
N ILE A 346 -3.60 9.34 7.90
CA ILE A 346 -4.77 9.44 7.02
C ILE A 346 -4.34 9.72 5.57
N GLU A 347 -3.25 10.46 5.36
CA GLU A 347 -2.59 10.60 4.05
C GLU A 347 -2.06 9.29 3.51
N ASP A 348 -1.34 8.53 4.34
CA ASP A 348 -0.74 7.26 3.93
C ASP A 348 -1.82 6.24 3.51
N TYR A 349 -3.02 6.34 4.09
CA TYR A 349 -4.16 5.49 3.74
C TYR A 349 -4.74 5.77 2.34
N ALA A 350 -4.36 6.87 1.68
CA ALA A 350 -4.74 7.17 0.31
C ALA A 350 -4.33 6.08 -0.68
N GLU A 351 -3.20 5.40 -0.43
CA GLU A 351 -2.72 4.31 -1.28
C GLU A 351 -3.70 3.13 -1.28
N THR A 352 -4.20 2.73 -0.11
CA THR A 352 -5.20 1.66 0.05
C THR A 352 -6.49 1.99 -0.70
N ILE A 353 -6.98 3.22 -0.58
CA ILE A 353 -8.15 3.72 -1.31
C ILE A 353 -7.91 3.72 -2.83
N GLY A 354 -6.69 4.08 -3.25
CA GLY A 354 -6.26 4.04 -4.64
C GLY A 354 -6.27 2.62 -5.23
N LEU A 355 -5.84 1.62 -4.45
CA LEU A 355 -5.89 0.21 -4.84
C LEU A 355 -7.34 -0.29 -5.00
N LEU A 356 -8.22 0.02 -4.05
CA LEU A 356 -9.65 -0.30 -4.16
C LEU A 356 -10.30 0.38 -5.36
N SER A 357 -9.93 1.64 -5.63
CA SER A 357 -10.38 2.36 -6.82
C SER A 357 -9.95 1.67 -8.11
N GLN A 358 -8.73 1.12 -8.16
CA GLN A 358 -8.23 0.36 -9.30
C GLN A 358 -8.99 -0.96 -9.48
N GLN A 359 -9.22 -1.70 -8.39
CA GLN A 359 -10.00 -2.94 -8.41
C GLN A 359 -11.44 -2.69 -8.88
N CYS A 360 -12.08 -1.62 -8.39
CA CYS A 360 -13.39 -1.17 -8.86
C CYS A 360 -13.39 -0.93 -10.37
N ARG A 361 -12.44 -0.14 -10.90
CA ARG A 361 -12.33 0.11 -12.35
C ARG A 361 -12.18 -1.19 -13.16
N GLN A 362 -11.34 -2.12 -12.69
CA GLN A 362 -11.18 -3.41 -13.36
C GLN A 362 -12.48 -4.22 -13.41
N LEU A 363 -13.23 -4.27 -12.31
CA LEU A 363 -14.53 -4.93 -12.24
C LEU A 363 -15.56 -4.30 -13.20
N LEU A 364 -15.54 -2.97 -13.34
CA LEU A 364 -16.40 -2.24 -14.26
C LEU A 364 -16.01 -2.49 -15.73
N GLU A 365 -14.71 -2.48 -16.05
CA GLU A 365 -14.18 -2.75 -17.41
C GLU A 365 -14.50 -4.17 -17.87
N MET A 366 -14.52 -5.13 -16.95
CA MET A 366 -14.95 -6.52 -17.21
C MET A 366 -16.48 -6.66 -17.37
N GLY A 367 -17.26 -5.61 -17.14
CA GLY A 367 -18.72 -5.63 -17.26
C GLY A 367 -19.39 -6.51 -16.21
N HIS A 368 -18.91 -6.49 -14.96
CA HIS A 368 -19.47 -7.29 -13.87
C HIS A 368 -20.99 -7.02 -13.69
N PRO A 369 -21.83 -8.03 -13.41
CA PRO A 369 -23.26 -7.83 -13.23
C PRO A 369 -23.63 -6.77 -12.18
N ASP A 370 -22.85 -6.72 -11.08
CA ASP A 370 -23.04 -5.77 -9.97
C ASP A 370 -22.31 -4.42 -10.18
N SER A 371 -21.94 -4.07 -11.41
CA SER A 371 -21.16 -2.85 -11.71
C SER A 371 -21.75 -1.58 -11.10
N GLU A 372 -23.08 -1.42 -11.11
CA GLU A 372 -23.74 -0.25 -10.53
C GLU A 372 -23.57 -0.20 -9.00
N GLN A 373 -23.70 -1.33 -8.30
CA GLN A 373 -23.52 -1.39 -6.85
C GLN A 373 -22.06 -1.20 -6.45
N ILE A 374 -21.13 -1.81 -7.20
CA ILE A 374 -19.67 -1.64 -7.00
C ILE A 374 -19.30 -0.16 -7.14
N SER A 375 -19.76 0.51 -8.20
CA SER A 375 -19.49 1.94 -8.43
C SER A 375 -20.09 2.84 -7.32
N LYS A 376 -21.31 2.53 -6.85
CA LYS A 376 -21.92 3.25 -5.73
C LYS A 376 -21.12 3.09 -4.43
N CYS A 377 -20.68 1.87 -4.13
CA CYS A 377 -19.86 1.56 -2.96
C CYS A 377 -18.53 2.34 -3.00
N GLN A 378 -17.82 2.31 -4.14
CA GLN A 378 -16.62 3.12 -4.34
C GLN A 378 -16.88 4.62 -4.11
N SER A 379 -17.94 5.15 -4.70
CA SER A 379 -18.30 6.57 -4.57
C SER A 379 -18.63 6.97 -3.13
N GLN A 380 -19.20 6.06 -2.33
CA GLN A 380 -19.46 6.29 -0.92
C GLN A 380 -18.15 6.35 -0.13
N MET A 381 -17.25 5.39 -0.34
CA MET A 381 -15.94 5.37 0.31
C MET A 381 -15.10 6.62 -0.05
N ASP A 382 -15.10 7.03 -1.32
CA ASP A 382 -14.41 8.24 -1.76
C ASP A 382 -14.96 9.50 -1.06
N ARG A 383 -16.29 9.59 -0.87
CA ARG A 383 -16.91 10.71 -0.12
C ARG A 383 -16.54 10.69 1.35
N LEU A 384 -16.54 9.52 1.99
CA LEU A 384 -16.15 9.39 3.39
C LEU A 384 -14.69 9.83 3.59
N TYR A 385 -13.80 9.46 2.67
CA TYR A 385 -12.41 9.87 2.74
C TYR A 385 -12.23 11.38 2.56
N VAL A 386 -12.90 12.00 1.59
CA VAL A 386 -12.86 13.46 1.40
C VAL A 386 -13.44 14.18 2.62
N SER A 387 -14.57 13.72 3.15
CA SER A 387 -15.18 14.28 4.37
C SER A 387 -14.24 14.17 5.57
N LEU A 388 -13.53 13.05 5.73
CA LEU A 388 -12.53 12.88 6.79
C LEU A 388 -11.36 13.85 6.61
N LYS A 389 -10.90 14.07 5.37
CA LYS A 389 -9.84 15.04 5.06
C LYS A 389 -10.25 16.46 5.43
N ASP A 390 -11.48 16.85 5.11
CA ASP A 390 -12.01 18.17 5.46
C ASP A 390 -12.06 18.34 6.99
N LEU A 391 -12.50 17.32 7.74
CA LEU A 391 -12.51 17.34 9.20
C LEU A 391 -11.10 17.44 9.82
N VAL A 392 -10.12 16.75 9.23
CA VAL A 392 -8.71 16.81 9.66
C VAL A 392 -8.16 18.22 9.48
N GLU A 393 -8.42 18.84 8.32
CA GLU A 393 -7.96 20.21 8.04
C GLU A 393 -8.69 21.25 8.91
N GLU A 394 -10.00 21.11 9.11
CA GLU A 394 -10.76 22.00 9.99
C GLU A 394 -10.25 21.93 11.43
N ARG A 395 -9.99 20.72 11.95
CA ARG A 395 -9.43 20.54 13.30
C ARG A 395 -8.01 21.13 13.40
N LYS A 396 -7.18 20.97 12.37
CA LYS A 396 -5.83 21.55 12.31
C LYS A 396 -5.88 23.07 12.36
N SER A 397 -6.63 23.70 11.46
CA SER A 397 -6.83 25.15 11.43
C SER A 397 -7.30 25.68 12.78
N ARG A 398 -8.23 24.99 13.45
CA ARG A 398 -8.70 25.40 14.77
C ARG A 398 -7.62 25.29 15.86
N LEU A 399 -6.81 24.23 15.85
CA LEU A 399 -5.69 24.07 16.79
C LEU A 399 -4.59 25.12 16.52
N GLU A 400 -4.30 25.42 15.26
CA GLU A 400 -3.34 26.46 14.87
C GLU A 400 -3.81 27.85 15.29
N GLN A 401 -5.07 28.20 15.02
CA GLN A 401 -5.67 29.44 15.52
C GLN A 401 -5.57 29.54 17.04
N GLN A 402 -5.95 28.48 17.76
CA GLN A 402 -5.84 28.47 19.22
C GLN A 402 -4.38 28.64 19.70
N TYR A 403 -3.42 28.00 19.04
CA TYR A 403 -2.00 28.12 19.38
C TYR A 403 -1.50 29.56 19.20
N TRP A 404 -1.79 30.17 18.04
CA TRP A 404 -1.37 31.53 17.75
C TRP A 404 -2.03 32.58 18.64
N LEU A 405 -3.29 32.36 19.04
CA LEU A 405 -3.96 33.21 20.01
C LEU A 405 -3.23 33.20 21.37
N TYR A 406 -2.83 32.02 21.87
CA TYR A 406 -2.07 31.92 23.11
C TYR A 406 -0.67 32.51 23.00
N GLN A 407 0.02 32.27 21.87
CA GLN A 407 1.33 32.88 21.63
C GLN A 407 1.24 34.40 21.65
N LEU A 408 0.27 34.98 20.94
CA LEU A 408 0.08 36.42 20.91
C LEU A 408 -0.29 36.97 22.29
N ASN A 409 -1.21 36.33 23.01
CA ASN A 409 -1.58 36.75 24.37
C ASN A 409 -0.35 36.78 25.29
N HIS A 410 0.52 35.78 25.21
CA HIS A 410 1.75 35.75 25.98
C HIS A 410 2.68 36.92 25.63
N GLU A 411 2.92 37.20 24.34
CA GLU A 411 3.76 38.31 23.89
C GLU A 411 3.19 39.68 24.29
N VAL A 412 1.86 39.83 24.24
CA VAL A 412 1.13 41.02 24.71
C VAL A 412 1.36 41.20 26.21
N ASP A 413 1.08 40.17 27.02
CA ASP A 413 1.23 40.23 28.48
C ASP A 413 2.68 40.54 28.89
N GLU A 414 3.68 39.93 28.24
CA GLU A 414 5.10 40.19 28.49
C GLU A 414 5.52 41.62 28.08
N LEU A 415 4.89 42.18 27.06
CA LEU A 415 5.15 43.55 26.64
C LEU A 415 4.49 44.55 27.59
N GLU A 416 3.22 44.34 27.96
CA GLU A 416 2.51 45.18 28.93
C GLU A 416 3.23 45.20 30.29
N GLN A 417 3.67 44.03 30.79
CA GLN A 417 4.46 43.96 32.01
C GLN A 417 5.77 44.76 31.88
N TRP A 418 6.47 44.62 30.76
CA TRP A 418 7.70 45.36 30.54
C TRP A 418 7.46 46.87 30.46
N ILE A 419 6.38 47.32 29.82
CA ILE A 419 5.98 48.74 29.78
C ILE A 419 5.73 49.24 31.21
N ALA A 420 4.95 48.51 32.01
CA ALA A 420 4.66 48.87 33.40
C ALA A 420 5.94 48.97 34.26
N GLU A 421 6.92 48.09 34.07
CA GLU A 421 8.23 48.17 34.75
C GLU A 421 9.00 49.46 34.36
N ARG A 422 8.89 49.90 33.11
CA ARG A 422 9.54 51.14 32.61
C ARG A 422 8.80 52.39 33.07
N GLU A 423 7.48 52.36 33.17
CA GLU A 423 6.66 53.45 33.71
C GLU A 423 7.07 53.83 35.13
N VAL A 424 7.47 52.87 35.96
CA VAL A 424 7.97 53.13 37.33
C VAL A 424 9.20 54.05 37.31
N VAL A 425 10.11 53.87 36.34
CA VAL A 425 11.32 54.69 36.19
C VAL A 425 10.97 56.05 35.59
N ALA A 426 10.10 56.08 34.58
CA ALA A 426 9.63 57.31 33.92
C ALA A 426 8.81 58.21 34.87
N SER A 427 8.12 57.63 35.84
CA SER A 427 7.29 58.35 36.81
C SER A 427 8.04 58.84 38.05
N SER A 428 9.36 58.65 38.13
CA SER A 428 10.13 59.10 39.29
C SER A 428 9.97 60.61 39.51
N PRO A 429 9.72 61.09 40.75
CA PRO A 429 9.58 62.53 41.03
C PRO A 429 10.93 63.22 41.33
N GLU A 430 12.06 62.51 41.31
CA GLU A 430 13.36 63.05 41.69
C GLU A 430 13.91 64.02 40.63
N LEU A 431 14.21 65.27 41.02
CA LEU A 431 14.69 66.33 40.11
C LEU A 431 16.11 66.83 40.44
N GLY A 432 16.85 66.15 41.31
CA GLY A 432 18.19 66.54 41.74
C GLY A 432 18.20 67.61 42.84
N GLN A 433 19.20 67.52 43.71
CA GLN A 433 19.37 68.39 44.89
C GLN A 433 20.30 69.58 44.60
N ASP A 434 21.20 69.40 43.64
CA ASP A 434 22.18 70.38 43.16
C ASP A 434 22.45 70.16 41.66
N PHE A 435 23.33 71.00 41.10
CA PHE A 435 23.66 70.99 39.68
C PHE A 435 24.35 69.69 39.23
N GLU A 436 25.25 69.14 40.02
CA GLU A 436 25.97 67.90 39.66
C GLU A 436 25.00 66.71 39.67
N HIS A 437 24.16 66.61 40.71
CA HIS A 437 23.19 65.54 40.84
C HIS A 437 22.15 65.57 39.71
N VAL A 438 21.59 66.74 39.38
CA VAL A 438 20.60 66.84 38.27
C VAL A 438 21.24 66.57 36.91
N THR A 439 22.52 66.91 36.70
CA THR A 439 23.25 66.58 35.47
C THR A 439 23.36 65.06 35.31
N ILE A 440 23.76 64.35 36.37
CA ILE A 440 23.84 62.88 36.35
C ILE A 440 22.46 62.25 36.13
N LEU A 441 21.41 62.76 36.78
CA LEU A 441 20.05 62.26 36.58
C LEU A 441 19.56 62.48 35.15
N GLN A 442 19.83 63.64 34.56
CA GLN A 442 19.45 63.96 33.19
C GLN A 442 20.18 63.06 32.18
N GLU A 443 21.49 62.85 32.34
CA GLU A 443 22.28 61.96 31.48
C GLU A 443 21.75 60.52 31.54
N LYS A 444 21.60 59.96 32.76
CA LYS A 444 21.05 58.62 32.97
C LYS A 444 19.65 58.46 32.39
N PHE A 445 18.81 59.47 32.57
CA PHE A 445 17.45 59.43 32.05
C PHE A 445 17.40 59.53 30.52
N THR A 446 18.32 60.28 29.91
CA THR A 446 18.43 60.38 28.45
C THR A 446 18.86 59.04 27.84
N GLU A 447 19.81 58.35 28.47
CA GLU A 447 20.22 56.99 28.08
C GLU A 447 19.04 56.01 28.22
N PHE A 448 18.39 55.99 29.39
CA PHE A 448 17.19 55.19 29.63
C PHE A 448 16.09 55.46 28.59
N ALA A 449 15.87 56.73 28.23
CA ALA A 449 14.83 57.12 27.29
C ALA A 449 15.13 56.65 25.87
N SER A 450 16.38 56.77 25.43
CA SER A 450 16.85 56.28 24.14
C SER A 450 16.74 54.76 24.03
N GLU A 451 17.22 54.03 25.05
CA GLU A 451 17.19 52.56 25.06
C GLU A 451 15.76 52.02 25.10
N THR A 452 14.93 52.58 25.99
CA THR A 452 13.52 52.17 26.13
C THR A 452 12.74 52.50 24.87
N GLY A 453 12.94 53.70 24.29
CA GLY A 453 12.31 54.10 23.03
C GLY A 453 12.64 53.16 21.87
N SER A 454 13.91 52.79 21.70
CA SER A 454 14.32 51.88 20.62
C SER A 454 13.78 50.46 20.82
N LEU A 455 13.97 49.87 22.00
CA LEU A 455 13.58 48.48 22.27
C LEU A 455 12.05 48.34 22.33
N GLY A 456 11.36 49.28 22.97
CA GLY A 456 9.90 49.26 23.06
C GLY A 456 9.25 49.42 21.70
N GLN A 457 9.75 50.31 20.85
CA GLN A 457 9.23 50.46 19.49
C GLN A 457 9.40 49.18 18.66
N GLU A 458 10.54 48.50 18.78
CA GLU A 458 10.77 47.21 18.11
C GLU A 458 9.75 46.16 18.56
N ARG A 459 9.57 45.99 19.87
CA ARG A 459 8.63 45.01 20.44
C ARG A 459 7.16 45.31 20.10
N VAL A 460 6.74 46.57 20.23
CA VAL A 460 5.37 47.01 19.87
C VAL A 460 5.12 46.77 18.38
N THR A 461 6.11 47.06 17.52
CA THR A 461 6.01 46.80 16.09
C THR A 461 5.87 45.30 15.80
N ALA A 462 6.62 44.44 16.50
CA ALA A 462 6.52 42.99 16.35
C ALA A 462 5.13 42.44 16.77
N VAL A 463 4.62 42.86 17.93
CA VAL A 463 3.26 42.47 18.40
C VAL A 463 2.19 42.97 17.42
N ASN A 464 2.30 44.21 16.95
CA ASN A 464 1.37 44.77 15.96
C ASN A 464 1.38 43.97 14.65
N GLN A 465 2.55 43.51 14.19
CA GLN A 465 2.67 42.67 13.00
C GLN A 465 2.01 41.31 13.21
N MET A 466 2.23 40.65 14.36
CA MET A 466 1.57 39.38 14.69
C MET A 466 0.04 39.52 14.71
N VAL A 467 -0.46 40.62 15.29
CA VAL A 467 -1.90 40.94 15.27
C VAL A 467 -2.41 41.08 13.83
N ASP A 468 -1.74 41.91 13.03
CA ASP A 468 -2.19 42.22 11.67
C ASP A 468 -2.20 40.96 10.81
N GLU A 469 -1.19 40.10 10.92
CA GLU A 469 -1.16 38.79 10.26
C GLU A 469 -2.34 37.91 10.66
N LEU A 470 -2.62 37.76 11.96
CA LEU A 470 -3.73 36.93 12.43
C LEU A 470 -5.10 37.47 11.97
N ILE A 471 -5.29 38.78 11.97
CA ILE A 471 -6.52 39.41 11.46
C ILE A 471 -6.65 39.21 9.95
N ASP A 472 -5.57 39.40 9.18
CA ASP A 472 -5.55 39.23 7.73
C ASP A 472 -5.83 37.78 7.31
N TYR A 473 -5.38 36.80 8.11
CA TYR A 473 -5.72 35.38 7.92
C TYR A 473 -7.14 35.01 8.39
N GLY A 474 -7.92 35.97 8.90
CA GLY A 474 -9.32 35.74 9.29
C GLY A 474 -9.49 34.96 10.58
N HIS A 475 -8.61 35.17 11.56
CA HIS A 475 -8.69 34.51 12.87
C HIS A 475 -10.06 34.73 13.54
N ALA A 476 -10.63 33.68 14.15
CA ALA A 476 -11.99 33.71 14.71
C ALA A 476 -12.18 34.77 15.83
N GLU A 477 -11.12 35.02 16.60
CA GLU A 477 -11.08 36.00 17.70
C GLU A 477 -10.49 37.36 17.30
N ALA A 478 -10.61 37.78 16.03
CA ALA A 478 -10.02 39.01 15.51
C ALA A 478 -10.39 40.28 16.32
N ALA A 479 -11.60 40.34 16.88
CA ALA A 479 -12.03 41.46 17.72
C ALA A 479 -11.21 41.56 19.02
N THR A 480 -11.08 40.44 19.75
CA THR A 480 -10.28 40.33 20.97
C THR A 480 -8.80 40.66 20.71
N ILE A 481 -8.26 40.16 19.59
CA ILE A 481 -6.90 40.44 19.15
C ILE A 481 -6.69 41.95 18.89
N ALA A 482 -7.66 42.62 18.26
CA ALA A 482 -7.60 44.06 18.02
C ALA A 482 -7.67 44.87 19.33
N GLU A 483 -8.47 44.42 20.31
CA GLU A 483 -8.52 45.04 21.64
C GLU A 483 -7.14 44.97 22.34
N TRP A 484 -6.43 43.84 22.25
CA TRP A 484 -5.07 43.72 22.78
C TRP A 484 -4.09 44.66 22.08
N LYS A 485 -4.20 44.79 20.76
CA LYS A 485 -3.40 45.75 19.98
C LYS A 485 -3.61 47.18 20.48
N ASP A 486 -4.87 47.59 20.65
CA ASP A 486 -5.20 48.93 21.10
C ASP A 486 -4.66 49.17 22.52
N GLY A 487 -4.83 48.21 23.44
CA GLY A 487 -4.32 48.30 24.81
C GLY A 487 -2.80 48.46 24.90
N VAL A 488 -2.03 47.64 24.17
CA VAL A 488 -0.57 47.76 24.13
C VAL A 488 -0.11 49.08 23.53
N ASN A 489 -0.76 49.54 22.45
CA ASN A 489 -0.39 50.80 21.81
C ASN A 489 -0.73 52.02 22.68
N GLU A 490 -1.83 51.96 23.45
CA GLU A 490 -2.19 52.99 24.44
C GLU A 490 -1.16 53.04 25.57
N ALA A 491 -0.85 51.90 26.19
CA ALA A 491 0.16 51.82 27.26
C ALA A 491 1.55 52.29 26.78
N TRP A 492 1.92 51.97 25.53
CA TRP A 492 3.16 52.46 24.93
C TRP A 492 3.17 53.99 24.73
N ALA A 493 2.06 54.55 24.25
CA ALA A 493 1.92 55.99 24.07
C ALA A 493 1.99 56.74 25.41
N ASP A 494 1.32 56.21 26.44
CA ASP A 494 1.33 56.77 27.80
C ASP A 494 2.76 56.78 28.39
N LEU A 495 3.51 55.69 28.21
CA LEU A 495 4.92 55.63 28.64
C LEU A 495 5.79 56.67 27.92
N LEU A 496 5.61 56.86 26.61
CA LEU A 496 6.34 57.88 25.85
C LEU A 496 6.03 59.31 26.36
N GLU A 497 4.76 59.60 26.66
CA GLU A 497 4.35 60.89 27.23
C GLU A 497 4.94 61.12 28.63
N LEU A 498 4.94 60.09 29.48
CA LEU A 498 5.57 60.13 30.80
C LEU A 498 7.08 60.40 30.69
N MET A 499 7.75 59.72 29.76
CA MET A 499 9.18 59.90 29.51
C MET A 499 9.49 61.32 29.03
N GLU A 500 8.71 61.86 28.11
CA GLU A 500 8.88 63.23 27.62
C GLU A 500 8.63 64.25 28.74
N THR A 501 7.57 64.07 29.53
CA THR A 501 7.26 64.92 30.68
C THR A 501 8.42 64.92 31.68
N ARG A 502 8.98 63.75 32.01
CA ARG A 502 10.13 63.66 32.92
C ARG A 502 11.40 64.27 32.34
N ALA A 503 11.68 64.09 31.05
CA ALA A 503 12.80 64.74 30.39
C ALA A 503 12.71 66.27 30.48
N GLN A 504 11.52 66.83 30.24
CA GLN A 504 11.25 68.27 30.37
C GLN A 504 11.43 68.76 31.82
N MET A 505 10.92 68.01 32.81
CA MET A 505 11.09 68.36 34.23
C MET A 505 12.57 68.36 34.66
N LEU A 506 13.35 67.35 34.24
CA LEU A 506 14.79 67.27 34.51
C LEU A 506 15.55 68.40 33.82
N ALA A 507 15.22 68.72 32.56
CA ALA A 507 15.83 69.83 31.84
C ALA A 507 15.56 71.18 32.52
N ALA A 508 14.32 71.42 32.96
CA ALA A 508 13.96 72.62 33.70
C ALA A 508 14.71 72.71 35.04
N SER A 509 14.77 71.61 35.80
CA SER A 509 15.54 71.55 37.05
C SER A 509 17.04 71.79 36.85
N HIS A 510 17.60 71.20 35.79
CA HIS A 510 19.00 71.41 35.40
C HIS A 510 19.28 72.87 35.07
N GLN A 511 18.43 73.54 34.27
CA GLN A 511 18.55 74.96 33.98
C GLN A 511 18.46 75.83 35.25
N LEU A 512 17.57 75.50 36.18
CA LEU A 512 17.41 76.22 37.44
C LEU A 512 18.67 76.11 38.32
N HIS A 513 19.19 74.90 38.52
CA HIS A 513 20.39 74.67 39.31
C HIS A 513 21.65 75.25 38.65
N LYS A 514 21.71 75.21 37.31
CA LYS A 514 22.76 75.87 36.54
C LYS A 514 22.75 77.37 36.80
N PHE A 515 21.59 78.01 36.70
CA PHE A 515 21.45 79.44 36.97
C PHE A 515 21.98 79.82 38.36
N PHE A 516 21.57 79.12 39.42
CA PHE A 516 22.08 79.42 40.76
C PHE A 516 23.59 79.17 40.90
N THR A 517 24.14 78.22 40.16
CA THR A 517 25.58 77.96 40.11
C THR A 517 26.31 79.08 39.38
N ASP A 518 25.83 79.48 38.20
CA ASP A 518 26.34 80.61 37.41
C ASP A 518 26.30 81.91 38.24
N CYS A 519 25.23 82.16 39.00
CA CYS A 519 25.15 83.30 39.92
C CYS A 519 26.26 83.26 40.98
N ARG A 520 26.51 82.11 41.62
CA ARG A 520 27.57 81.96 42.63
C ARG A 520 28.95 82.17 42.02
N GLU A 521 29.20 81.62 40.84
CA GLU A 521 30.48 81.76 40.14
C GLU A 521 30.72 83.20 39.72
N ILE A 522 29.72 83.88 39.15
CA ILE A 522 29.81 85.28 38.75
C ILE A 522 29.99 86.18 39.97
N LEU A 523 29.27 85.96 41.07
CA LEU A 523 29.49 86.70 42.32
C LEU A 523 30.91 86.51 42.85
N ALA A 524 31.44 85.28 42.84
CA ALA A 524 32.80 85.00 43.26
C ALA A 524 33.85 85.68 42.36
N GLN A 525 33.61 85.72 41.05
CA GLN A 525 34.48 86.45 40.10
C GLN A 525 34.38 87.97 40.31
N ILE A 526 33.18 88.52 40.55
CA ILE A 526 33.00 89.94 40.86
C ILE A 526 33.76 90.29 42.15
N ASP A 527 33.65 89.49 43.21
CA ASP A 527 34.39 89.68 44.46
C ASP A 527 35.92 89.60 44.25
N ASP A 528 36.43 88.63 43.47
CA ASP A 528 37.85 88.59 43.09
C ASP A 528 38.30 89.88 42.40
N LYS A 529 37.53 90.36 41.42
CA LYS A 529 37.82 91.63 40.74
C LYS A 529 37.74 92.82 41.71
N GLN A 530 36.75 92.87 42.59
CA GLN A 530 36.61 93.93 43.60
C GLN A 530 37.81 93.94 44.55
N ARG A 531 38.32 92.78 44.99
CA ARG A 531 39.51 92.67 45.87
C ARG A 531 40.81 93.07 45.18
N ARG A 532 40.93 92.84 43.87
CA ARG A 532 42.13 93.21 43.08
C ARG A 532 42.19 94.70 42.73
N LEU A 533 41.05 95.38 42.70
CA LEU A 533 40.96 96.81 42.37
C LEU A 533 41.73 97.73 43.36
N PRO A 534 41.71 97.52 44.69
CA PRO A 534 42.57 98.20 45.65
C PRO A 534 44.06 98.07 45.39
N GLU A 535 44.56 96.97 44.83
CA GLU A 535 45.99 96.83 44.49
C GLU A 535 46.40 97.77 43.35
N VAL A 536 45.47 98.02 42.41
CA VAL A 536 45.62 99.02 41.35
C VAL A 536 45.61 100.44 41.94
N ARG A 537 44.76 100.68 42.95
CA ARG A 537 44.69 101.96 43.71
C ARG A 537 45.94 102.20 44.56
N ALA A 538 46.40 101.22 45.34
CA ALA A 538 47.52 101.35 46.28
C ALA A 538 48.86 101.60 45.58
N ARG A 539 49.05 101.07 44.37
CA ARG A 539 50.24 101.34 43.54
C ARG A 539 50.33 102.79 43.02
N GLN A 540 49.28 103.62 43.20
CA GLN A 540 49.35 105.07 42.99
C GLN A 540 50.14 105.82 44.09
N GLY A 541 50.20 105.28 45.31
CA GLY A 541 50.84 105.96 46.45
C GLY A 541 52.37 105.85 46.48
N GLY A 542 52.94 104.93 45.71
CA GLY A 542 54.39 104.79 45.51
C GLY A 542 54.88 105.61 44.31
N THR A 543 56.20 105.75 44.18
CA THR A 543 56.94 106.37 43.05
C THR A 543 56.76 105.63 41.71
N ALA A 544 55.56 105.21 41.37
CA ALA A 544 55.24 104.43 40.18
C ALA A 544 54.94 105.33 38.97
N ASN A 545 55.45 104.92 37.80
CA ASN A 545 55.14 105.56 36.51
C ASN A 545 53.64 105.45 36.20
N THR A 546 52.97 106.58 35.99
CA THR A 546 51.52 106.65 35.76
C THR A 546 51.06 105.94 34.48
N SER A 547 51.95 105.83 33.47
CA SER A 547 51.73 105.04 32.27
C SER A 547 51.58 103.54 32.55
N THR A 548 52.31 103.00 33.54
CA THR A 548 52.17 101.60 33.97
C THR A 548 50.82 101.35 34.64
N LEU A 549 50.34 102.30 35.44
CA LEU A 549 49.02 102.23 36.10
C LEU A 549 47.88 102.33 35.08
N GLN A 550 48.00 103.19 34.06
CA GLN A 550 47.03 103.25 32.96
C GLN A 550 46.95 101.95 32.16
N ARG A 551 48.10 101.32 31.86
CA ARG A 551 48.12 100.02 31.17
C ARG A 551 47.52 98.91 32.03
N LEU A 552 47.79 98.91 33.34
CA LEU A 552 47.20 97.95 34.28
C LEU A 552 45.67 98.13 34.40
N MET A 553 45.20 99.37 34.49
CA MET A 553 43.77 99.69 34.49
C MET A 553 43.11 99.23 33.19
N HIS A 554 43.71 99.54 32.04
CA HIS A 554 43.19 99.12 30.74
C HIS A 554 43.14 97.59 30.59
N SER A 555 44.13 96.87 31.11
CA SER A 555 44.12 95.40 31.17
C SER A 555 43.00 94.88 32.07
N PHE A 556 42.75 95.53 33.21
CA PHE A 556 41.68 95.17 34.13
C PHE A 556 40.28 95.44 33.54
N GLU A 557 40.11 96.57 32.84
CA GLU A 557 38.89 96.87 32.07
C GLU A 557 38.63 95.81 31.00
N HIS A 558 39.68 95.33 30.33
CA HIS A 558 39.56 94.23 29.38
C HIS A 558 39.14 92.91 30.06
N ASP A 559 39.74 92.57 31.21
CA ASP A 559 39.34 91.40 32.01
C ASP A 559 37.86 91.46 32.43
N ILE A 560 37.33 92.65 32.71
CA ILE A 560 35.93 92.87 33.08
C ILE A 560 34.98 92.68 31.88
N GLN A 561 35.43 92.83 30.63
CA GLN A 561 34.57 92.64 29.46
C GLN A 561 34.00 91.22 29.36
N LEU A 562 34.75 90.21 29.80
CA LEU A 562 34.23 88.83 29.86
C LEU A 562 33.06 88.73 30.86
N LEU A 563 33.18 89.37 32.02
CA LEU A 563 32.11 89.44 33.01
C LEU A 563 30.88 90.18 32.49
N VAL A 564 31.04 91.22 31.66
CA VAL A 564 29.91 91.91 31.00
C VAL A 564 29.06 90.91 30.22
N THR A 565 29.71 90.04 29.43
CA THR A 565 29.00 89.05 28.63
C THR A 565 28.28 88.00 29.47
N GLN A 566 28.93 87.52 30.55
CA GLN A 566 28.36 86.54 31.47
C GLN A 566 27.19 87.10 32.28
N VAL A 567 27.30 88.34 32.78
CA VAL A 567 26.21 89.01 33.52
C VAL A 567 24.99 89.22 32.60
N ARG A 568 25.20 89.63 31.34
CA ARG A 568 24.10 89.75 30.37
C ARG A 568 23.41 88.42 30.11
N GLN A 569 24.17 87.35 29.88
CA GLN A 569 23.62 86.00 29.69
C GLN A 569 22.85 85.52 30.93
N LEU A 570 23.32 85.84 32.13
CA LEU A 570 22.63 85.53 33.38
C LEU A 570 21.30 86.29 33.49
N GLN A 571 21.25 87.57 33.11
CA GLN A 571 20.01 88.35 33.09
C GLN A 571 19.00 87.78 32.08
N GLU A 572 19.46 87.41 30.88
CA GLU A 572 18.62 86.75 29.88
C GLU A 572 18.07 85.41 30.41
N SER A 573 18.93 84.60 31.04
CA SER A 573 18.56 83.33 31.66
C SER A 573 17.57 83.52 32.82
N ALA A 574 17.76 84.53 33.68
CA ALA A 574 16.82 84.90 34.74
C ALA A 574 15.47 85.35 34.17
N GLY A 575 15.47 86.10 33.08
CA GLY A 575 14.27 86.48 32.34
C GLY A 575 13.50 85.26 31.87
N GLN A 576 14.17 84.33 31.19
CA GLN A 576 13.58 83.08 30.70
C GLN A 576 13.04 82.22 31.85
N LEU A 577 13.84 81.97 32.90
CA LEU A 577 13.43 81.13 34.02
C LEU A 577 12.24 81.71 34.79
N ARG A 578 12.13 83.04 34.94
CA ARG A 578 10.96 83.69 35.54
C ARG A 578 9.69 83.59 34.71
N THR A 579 9.78 83.25 33.42
CA THR A 579 8.59 82.94 32.61
C THR A 579 8.07 81.52 32.85
N ILE A 580 8.94 80.61 33.30
CA ILE A 580 8.65 79.18 33.49
C ILE A 580 8.30 78.88 34.97
N TYR A 581 8.95 79.56 35.91
CA TYR A 581 8.74 79.40 37.35
C TYR A 581 7.87 80.51 37.93
N ALA A 582 7.10 80.18 38.98
CA ALA A 582 6.25 81.12 39.71
C ALA A 582 6.45 81.03 41.23
N GLY A 583 5.90 82.00 41.97
CA GLY A 583 5.92 82.05 43.44
C GLY A 583 7.35 82.12 44.00
N GLN A 584 7.60 81.35 45.06
CA GLN A 584 8.87 81.36 45.81
C GLN A 584 10.10 81.09 44.92
N LYS A 585 9.98 80.24 43.89
CA LYS A 585 11.10 79.95 42.99
C LYS A 585 11.42 81.14 42.08
N ALA A 586 10.39 81.83 41.56
CA ALA A 586 10.56 83.03 40.75
C ALA A 586 11.14 84.19 41.56
N GLU A 587 10.70 84.35 42.81
CA GLU A 587 11.25 85.31 43.76
C GLU A 587 12.73 85.00 44.05
N ALA A 588 13.08 83.75 44.35
CA ALA A 588 14.47 83.36 44.59
C ALA A 588 15.38 83.61 43.37
N ILE A 589 14.88 83.40 42.14
CA ILE A 589 15.60 83.74 40.90
C ILE A 589 15.82 85.26 40.82
N ALA A 590 14.77 86.05 41.06
CA ALA A 590 14.82 87.51 40.99
C ALA A 590 15.76 88.10 42.04
N ASP A 591 15.70 87.61 43.28
CA ASP A 591 16.56 88.06 44.37
C ASP A 591 18.03 87.78 44.05
N ARG A 592 18.31 86.59 43.51
CA ARG A 592 19.68 86.22 43.12
C ARG A 592 20.21 87.03 41.93
N GLU A 593 19.37 87.28 40.93
CA GLU A 593 19.70 88.17 39.81
C GLU A 593 20.01 89.59 40.33
N GLN A 594 19.18 90.13 41.21
CA GLN A 594 19.38 91.46 41.79
C GLN A 594 20.67 91.55 42.61
N GLU A 595 21.01 90.52 43.38
CA GLU A 595 22.28 90.41 44.11
C GLU A 595 23.47 90.55 43.16
N VAL A 596 23.51 89.75 42.09
CA VAL A 596 24.55 89.80 41.04
C VAL A 596 24.61 91.21 40.43
N MET A 597 23.46 91.77 40.04
CA MET A 597 23.39 93.09 39.40
C MET A 597 23.84 94.23 40.33
N HIS A 598 23.57 94.12 41.62
CA HIS A 598 24.01 95.07 42.62
C HIS A 598 25.54 95.06 42.75
N CYS A 599 26.13 93.88 43.03
CA CYS A 599 27.59 93.72 43.14
C CYS A 599 28.30 94.12 41.84
N TRP A 600 27.70 93.81 40.69
CA TRP A 600 28.20 94.21 39.38
C TRP A 600 28.24 95.73 39.20
N LYS A 601 27.15 96.42 39.55
CA LYS A 601 27.07 97.89 39.49
C LYS A 601 28.08 98.55 40.43
N GLU A 602 28.28 97.99 41.62
CA GLU A 602 29.29 98.47 42.58
C GLU A 602 30.72 98.29 42.04
N LEU A 603 31.03 97.15 41.42
CA LEU A 603 32.33 96.91 40.77
C LEU A 603 32.57 97.92 39.65
N LEU A 604 31.58 98.16 38.77
CA LEU A 604 31.69 99.15 37.70
C LEU A 604 31.90 100.57 38.24
N THR A 605 31.16 100.95 39.28
CA THR A 605 31.31 102.26 39.94
C THR A 605 32.71 102.40 40.52
N SER A 606 33.20 101.38 41.22
CA SER A 606 34.54 101.37 41.82
C SER A 606 35.64 101.41 40.74
N CYS A 607 35.45 100.71 39.63
CA CYS A 607 36.36 100.71 38.48
C CYS A 607 36.43 102.11 37.84
N GLU A 608 35.28 102.74 37.63
CA GLU A 608 35.16 104.09 37.09
C GLU A 608 35.82 105.13 38.00
N GLU A 609 35.57 105.06 39.32
CA GLU A 609 36.27 105.91 40.30
C GLU A 609 37.78 105.74 40.23
N CYS A 610 38.27 104.50 40.12
CA CYS A 610 39.69 104.22 40.01
C CYS A 610 40.27 104.78 38.70
N ARG A 611 39.54 104.66 37.58
CA ARG A 611 39.90 105.23 36.28
C ARG A 611 39.99 106.75 36.34
N VAL A 612 39.01 107.43 36.95
CA VAL A 612 39.02 108.89 37.14
C VAL A 612 40.17 109.32 38.05
N GLN A 613 40.45 108.58 39.12
CA GLN A 613 41.59 108.85 39.99
C GLN A 613 42.93 108.71 39.25
N ILE A 614 43.13 107.65 38.46
CA ILE A 614 44.35 107.44 37.67
C ILE A 614 44.52 108.53 36.61
N THR A 615 43.46 108.86 35.86
CA THR A 615 43.50 109.93 34.85
C THR A 615 43.80 111.29 35.46
N THR A 616 43.14 111.65 36.56
CA THR A 616 43.40 112.90 37.29
C THR A 616 44.83 112.97 37.80
N ALA A 617 45.37 111.87 38.34
CA ALA A 617 46.77 111.79 38.77
C ALA A 617 47.76 111.91 37.60
N THR A 618 47.47 111.26 36.46
CA THR A 618 48.26 111.40 35.22
C THR A 618 48.24 112.83 34.71
N ASP A 619 47.07 113.46 34.65
CA ASP A 619 46.93 114.83 34.14
C ASP A 619 47.61 115.84 35.08
N LYS A 620 47.54 115.62 36.40
CA LYS A 620 48.30 116.39 37.38
C LYS A 620 49.81 116.26 37.14
N LEU A 621 50.34 115.04 36.98
CA LEU A 621 51.77 114.81 36.71
C LEU A 621 52.20 115.36 35.35
N ARG A 622 51.37 115.22 34.31
CA ARG A 622 51.58 115.82 32.99
C ARG A 622 51.63 117.35 33.10
N PHE A 623 50.70 117.97 33.82
CA PHE A 623 50.68 119.41 34.08
C PHE A 623 51.94 119.87 34.82
N PHE A 624 52.34 119.20 35.92
CA PHE A 624 53.60 119.52 36.61
C PHE A 624 54.83 119.25 35.74
N GLY A 625 54.78 118.27 34.84
CA GLY A 625 55.80 118.04 33.81
C GLY A 625 55.92 119.24 32.88
N VAL A 626 54.81 119.67 32.27
CA VAL A 626 54.76 120.87 31.41
C VAL A 626 55.22 122.11 32.17
N VAL A 627 54.77 122.32 33.41
CA VAL A 627 55.20 123.44 34.25
C VAL A 627 56.71 123.38 34.53
N ARG A 628 57.26 122.20 34.84
CA ARG A 628 58.71 122.03 35.03
C ARG A 628 59.49 122.23 33.74
N ASP A 629 59.00 121.74 32.61
CA ASP A 629 59.62 121.96 31.30
C ASP A 629 59.57 123.44 30.93
N GLN A 630 58.50 124.13 31.29
CA GLN A 630 58.31 125.56 31.09
C GLN A 630 59.15 126.40 32.06
N ILE A 631 59.33 125.95 33.31
CA ILE A 631 60.29 126.54 34.27
C ILE A 631 61.72 126.31 33.80
N MET A 632 62.09 125.10 33.35
CA MET A 632 63.41 124.78 32.79
C MET A 632 63.68 125.60 31.52
N TRP A 633 62.67 125.78 30.67
CA TRP A 633 62.73 126.69 29.52
C TRP A 633 62.87 128.15 29.96
N MET A 634 62.08 128.61 30.94
CA MET A 634 62.20 129.96 31.51
C MET A 634 63.58 130.18 32.15
N ASP A 635 64.11 129.24 32.93
CA ASP A 635 65.45 129.28 33.54
C ASP A 635 66.56 129.22 32.49
N SER A 636 66.34 128.51 31.39
CA SER A 636 67.24 128.51 30.22
C SER A 636 67.25 129.88 29.53
N ILE A 637 66.08 130.50 29.32
CA ILE A 637 65.93 131.85 28.78
C ILE A 637 66.48 132.90 29.75
N ILE A 638 66.25 132.76 31.06
CA ILE A 638 66.79 133.64 32.11
C ILE A 638 68.32 133.49 32.21
N SER A 639 68.88 132.29 32.07
CA SER A 639 70.34 132.10 31.93
C SER A 639 70.88 132.76 30.65
N GLN A 640 70.11 132.77 29.56
CA GLN A 640 70.48 133.48 28.33
C GLN A 640 70.36 135.02 28.44
N ILE A 641 69.54 135.54 29.36
CA ILE A 641 69.33 136.98 29.60
C ILE A 641 70.23 137.51 30.75
N GLY A 642 70.56 136.67 31.74
CA GLY A 642 71.33 137.00 32.94
C GLY A 642 72.85 136.96 32.77
N THR A 643 73.35 136.37 31.68
CA THR A 643 74.67 136.68 31.15
C THR A 643 74.60 138.02 30.41
N GLY A 644 74.56 139.11 31.19
CA GLY A 644 74.75 140.46 30.67
C GLY A 644 76.16 140.62 30.13
N ASP A 645 76.35 140.28 28.86
CA ASP A 645 77.35 140.87 27.99
C ASP A 645 76.77 141.05 26.57
N ASN A 646 77.14 142.19 26.01
CA ASN A 646 76.48 142.91 24.93
C ASN A 646 76.73 142.27 23.53
N PRO A 647 76.12 142.80 22.46
CA PRO A 647 75.51 142.07 21.36
C PRO A 647 76.52 141.54 20.32
N ARG A 648 76.15 140.45 19.67
CA ARG A 648 76.55 140.16 18.29
C ARG A 648 75.33 140.20 17.39
N TYR A 649 74.93 141.40 17.00
CA TYR A 649 74.15 141.59 15.78
C TYR A 649 75.10 141.42 14.59
N MET A 650 74.83 140.43 13.74
CA MET A 650 74.64 140.63 12.30
C MET A 650 74.25 139.30 11.62
N SER A 651 73.01 139.31 11.10
CA SER A 651 72.62 138.82 9.77
C SER A 651 72.38 137.32 9.55
N GLY A 652 71.09 137.00 9.35
CA GLY A 652 70.61 135.74 8.78
C GLY A 652 69.08 135.73 8.66
N HIS A 653 68.58 136.24 7.55
CA HIS A 653 67.17 136.33 7.13
C HIS A 653 66.29 135.09 7.35
N GLY A 654 64.97 135.30 7.51
CA GLY A 654 63.92 134.34 7.16
C GLY A 654 62.74 134.30 8.15
N CYS A 655 61.78 135.24 8.05
CA CYS A 655 60.47 135.03 7.41
C CYS A 655 59.60 133.96 8.12
N VAL A 656 58.69 134.34 9.02
CA VAL A 656 57.25 134.63 8.77
C VAL A 656 56.46 133.44 8.21
N THR A 657 55.61 132.82 9.04
CA THR A 657 54.13 132.64 8.88
C THR A 657 53.64 131.89 10.13
N LEU A 658 52.89 132.46 11.08
CA LEU A 658 51.47 132.90 11.09
C LEU A 658 50.47 131.88 10.53
N CYS A 659 49.37 131.75 11.29
CA CYS A 659 48.06 131.14 10.98
C CYS A 659 47.95 129.62 11.18
N SER A 660 46.98 129.03 11.90
CA SER A 660 45.77 129.51 12.58
C SER A 660 45.22 128.40 13.48
N SER A 661 44.60 128.77 14.60
CA SER A 661 43.53 128.02 15.26
C SER A 661 42.18 128.37 14.56
N PRO A 662 40.99 127.86 14.99
CA PRO A 662 40.61 126.59 15.61
C PRO A 662 39.32 126.02 14.96
N SER A 663 38.57 125.20 15.72
CA SER A 663 37.12 124.90 15.61
C SER A 663 36.76 123.66 14.77
N LEU A 664 35.79 122.82 15.13
CA LEU A 664 34.96 122.62 16.31
C LEU A 664 34.20 121.30 16.07
N SER A 665 33.86 120.60 17.15
CA SER A 665 32.65 119.75 17.32
C SER A 665 32.32 118.67 16.26
N ALA A 666 32.21 117.42 16.70
CA ALA A 666 30.90 116.83 17.02
C ALA A 666 31.04 115.35 17.42
N PHE A 667 30.75 115.06 18.69
CA PHE A 667 30.00 113.88 19.12
C PHE A 667 28.65 113.84 18.38
N PRO A 668 27.99 112.68 18.15
CA PRO A 668 27.40 111.84 19.22
C PRO A 668 27.60 110.32 19.01
N THR A 669 27.83 109.53 20.06
CA THR A 669 26.86 108.90 20.98
C THR A 669 26.39 107.52 20.50
N ALA A 670 26.57 106.57 21.42
CA ALA A 670 26.06 105.20 21.51
C ALA A 670 24.74 104.88 20.78
N ILE A 671 24.69 103.68 20.17
CA ILE A 671 23.93 102.51 20.64
C ILE A 671 24.84 101.29 20.51
#